data_AF-A0A0W0XWV8-F1
#
_entry.id   AF-A0A0W0XWV8-F1
#
_cell.length_a   1.000
_cell.length_b   1.000
_cell.length_c   1.000
_cell.angle_alpha   90.00
_cell.angle_beta   90.00
_cell.angle_gamma   90.00
#
_symmetry.space_group_name_H-M   'P 1'
#
loop_
_entity.id
_entity.type
_entity.pdbx_description
1 polymer ?
#
loop_
_entity_poly.entity_id
_entity_poly.type
_entity_poly.pdbx_seq_one_letter_code
_entity_poly.pdbx_strand_id
1 'polypeptide(L)'
;MSYSKVLGYLKKGPRLKSDATKDLEQIIELFISPTQKAQCRFNALGELEVAFNDRVFNLTQILLHQPDFEHFSFSDQVTKRYEMFIQTASHKPSLEGGVFIPRKEDYEKADKNKLYTKLTYGEKLAITLYTSNFYEEINSFLRTQGRDISFKELSSDRLTEIVKEIVLASCLAAHGLTRLEVPNDSNDNSLQEVYRAERSHRIPDGVWKQRHKAIGTHIPVRQEGFISSSEDMNAMKLSGTDTTLKISQPHHAIGKRVQDLSYKGDEQEVLLVPGTQLAFGSFSQDKGRKVFEAFVVRSLDGIDPSSYSTVNAEIRTQLISLREQIDYLKGQVPPPQKTPFSLWKSLSNSIKKNEAAEVQDQIKYLDKLIIWFENNKHKPSEKIAKLEALNKKMGKLVEKVRDSNLLYEPLREASTKISHLIMQLKIGNSSGLISEAEYVYTHHLSKAYKETDMDSTDAVLKHDNQVIHRPNHGLAHSLRVATYIPLVVEYFQQFAKPKLSQLCQNLNSEELKKLQLCMLFSVSGRESDLAFKSNPDKYREYRQRSAEQFILYARDKMSKDDVKKYAELILNMGNPDYLKSKKITPKKEALFHIMNLAHQLDLMRCYHFAQYSIAIANGHDSLIIPSNTQQRHFNALLKTVSQRIHATGDRLYCQVKDNQLVSSTEDYNFPVFARASTDARECLQLIAEADAPNLTSASSLSAESTISPQNQYRI
;
A
#
# COMPACT_ATOMS: atom_id res chain seq x y z
N MET A 1 -38.87 -18.38 -3.90
CA MET A 1 -38.28 -18.42 -2.54
C MET A 1 -38.63 -17.10 -1.83
N SER A 2 -39.02 -17.07 -0.55
CA SER A 2 -39.42 -15.80 0.11
C SER A 2 -38.21 -14.89 0.38
N TYR A 3 -38.41 -13.57 0.31
CA TYR A 3 -37.43 -12.53 0.63
C TYR A 3 -36.70 -12.78 1.97
N SER A 4 -37.45 -13.20 2.99
CA SER A 4 -36.94 -13.56 4.32
C SER A 4 -35.96 -14.72 4.32
N LYS A 5 -36.16 -15.72 3.44
CA LYS A 5 -35.35 -16.94 3.40
C LYS A 5 -34.00 -16.70 2.72
N VAL A 6 -33.95 -15.89 1.66
CA VAL A 6 -32.70 -15.48 1.00
C VAL A 6 -31.87 -14.57 1.91
N LEU A 7 -32.51 -13.59 2.58
CA LEU A 7 -31.83 -12.70 3.52
C LEU A 7 -31.26 -13.42 4.75
N GLY A 8 -31.86 -14.53 5.19
CA GLY A 8 -31.39 -15.31 6.33
C GLY A 8 -30.05 -16.02 6.09
N TYR A 9 -29.65 -16.23 4.83
CA TYR A 9 -28.38 -16.89 4.47
C TYR A 9 -27.23 -15.92 4.15
N LEU A 10 -27.51 -14.63 4.02
CA LEU A 10 -26.51 -13.63 3.62
C LEU A 10 -25.85 -13.01 4.85
N LYS A 11 -24.51 -13.03 4.92
CA LYS A 11 -23.76 -12.28 5.93
C LYS A 11 -23.98 -10.79 5.72
N LYS A 12 -24.60 -10.12 6.71
CA LYS A 12 -24.83 -8.68 6.72
C LYS A 12 -23.76 -7.99 7.58
N GLY A 13 -23.15 -6.93 7.06
CA GLY A 13 -22.20 -6.10 7.78
C GLY A 13 -21.56 -5.03 6.87
N PRO A 14 -20.94 -3.98 7.44
CA PRO A 14 -20.19 -3.02 6.64
C PRO A 14 -19.03 -3.72 5.93
N ARG A 15 -18.90 -3.52 4.62
CA ARG A 15 -17.73 -3.99 3.85
C ARG A 15 -16.54 -3.09 4.21
N LEU A 16 -15.35 -3.68 4.38
CA LEU A 16 -14.12 -2.89 4.52
C LEU A 16 -13.68 -2.37 3.15
N LYS A 17 -13.19 -1.13 3.08
CA LYS A 17 -12.61 -0.58 1.84
C LYS A 17 -11.29 -1.29 1.55
N SER A 18 -11.27 -2.11 0.51
CA SER A 18 -10.10 -2.88 0.09
C SER A 18 -9.01 -1.97 -0.48
N ASP A 19 -7.76 -2.43 -0.43
CA ASP A 19 -6.64 -1.72 -1.05
C ASP A 19 -6.82 -1.58 -2.57
N ALA A 20 -7.46 -2.55 -3.24
CA ALA A 20 -7.81 -2.42 -4.66
C ALA A 20 -8.77 -1.24 -4.92
N THR A 21 -9.70 -0.98 -4.01
CA THR A 21 -10.59 0.18 -4.10
C THR A 21 -9.80 1.48 -3.96
N LYS A 22 -8.89 1.56 -2.98
CA LYS A 22 -8.06 2.74 -2.73
C LYS A 22 -7.11 3.03 -3.90
N ASP A 23 -6.47 2.01 -4.45
CA ASP A 23 -5.57 2.17 -5.59
C ASP A 23 -6.33 2.61 -6.84
N LEU A 24 -7.56 2.10 -7.06
CA LEU A 24 -8.41 2.57 -8.15
C LEU A 24 -8.81 4.04 -7.97
N GLU A 25 -9.18 4.47 -6.75
CA GLU A 25 -9.45 5.89 -6.46
C GLU A 25 -8.23 6.77 -6.72
N GLN A 26 -7.05 6.31 -6.31
CA GLN A 26 -5.81 7.03 -6.55
C GLN A 26 -5.51 7.19 -8.04
N ILE A 27 -5.80 6.18 -8.86
CA ILE A 27 -5.71 6.28 -10.32
C ILE A 27 -6.65 7.38 -10.86
N ILE A 28 -7.87 7.53 -10.33
CA ILE A 28 -8.80 8.60 -10.72
C ILE A 28 -8.21 9.98 -10.41
N GLU A 29 -7.70 10.17 -9.20
CA GLU A 29 -7.10 11.43 -8.77
C GLU A 29 -5.88 11.80 -9.63
N LEU A 30 -5.05 10.82 -9.97
CA LEU A 30 -3.89 11.01 -10.83
C LEU A 30 -4.27 11.29 -12.28
N PHE A 31 -5.23 10.56 -12.87
CA PHE A 31 -5.70 10.81 -14.23
C PHE A 31 -6.25 12.23 -14.42
N ILE A 32 -6.94 12.75 -13.42
CA ILE A 32 -7.57 14.07 -13.50
C ILE A 32 -6.64 15.22 -13.08
N SER A 33 -5.46 14.91 -12.54
CA SER A 33 -4.49 15.92 -12.15
C SER A 33 -3.78 16.51 -13.38
N PRO A 34 -3.74 17.84 -13.54
CA PRO A 34 -3.10 18.47 -14.69
C PRO A 34 -1.57 18.34 -14.70
N THR A 35 -0.96 18.04 -13.55
CA THR A 35 0.50 17.91 -13.42
C THR A 35 0.99 16.49 -13.67
N GLN A 36 0.08 15.54 -13.86
CA GLN A 36 0.41 14.12 -13.99
C GLN A 36 0.27 13.70 -15.45
N LYS A 37 1.32 13.08 -16.00
CA LYS A 37 1.26 12.44 -17.31
C LYS A 37 1.01 10.95 -17.11
N ALA A 38 -0.03 10.45 -17.76
CA ALA A 38 -0.36 9.03 -17.72
C ALA A 38 0.15 8.33 -18.98
N GLN A 39 0.57 7.08 -18.83
CA GLN A 39 0.86 6.20 -19.95
C GLN A 39 0.31 4.80 -19.66
N CYS A 40 -0.55 4.30 -20.53
CA CYS A 40 -1.07 2.94 -20.48
C CYS A 40 -0.26 2.02 -21.40
N ARG A 41 0.04 0.81 -20.93
CA ARG A 41 0.69 -0.26 -21.71
C ARG A 41 0.27 -1.64 -21.20
N PHE A 42 0.46 -2.67 -22.03
CA PHE A 42 0.40 -4.05 -21.57
C PHE A 42 1.81 -4.52 -21.15
N ASN A 43 1.91 -5.17 -20.00
CA ASN A 43 3.17 -5.78 -19.56
C ASN A 43 3.42 -7.15 -20.21
N ALA A 44 4.56 -7.78 -19.92
CA ALA A 44 4.92 -9.10 -20.45
C ALA A 44 3.93 -10.23 -20.13
N LEU A 45 3.01 -10.05 -19.16
CA LEU A 45 1.94 -11.00 -18.85
C LEU A 45 0.61 -10.68 -19.56
N GLY A 46 0.59 -9.63 -20.38
CA GLY A 46 -0.62 -9.17 -21.06
C GLY A 46 -1.62 -8.50 -20.12
N GLU A 47 -1.14 -7.96 -19.00
CA GLU A 47 -1.93 -7.20 -18.03
C GLU A 47 -1.79 -5.70 -18.32
N LEU A 48 -2.88 -4.95 -18.17
CA LEU A 48 -2.91 -3.51 -18.40
C LEU A 48 -2.31 -2.78 -17.19
N GLU A 49 -1.27 -2.00 -17.46
CA GLU A 49 -0.61 -1.10 -16.51
C GLU A 49 -0.87 0.35 -16.88
N VAL A 50 -0.99 1.20 -15.87
CA VAL A 50 -1.01 2.65 -15.99
C VAL A 50 0.15 3.24 -15.19
N ALA A 51 1.03 3.96 -15.88
CA ALA A 51 2.16 4.66 -15.29
C ALA A 51 1.84 6.15 -15.15
N PHE A 52 2.18 6.72 -14.00
CA PHE A 52 2.14 8.15 -13.70
C PHE A 52 3.51 8.58 -13.18
N ASN A 53 4.26 9.31 -13.99
CA ASN A 53 5.66 9.64 -13.71
C ASN A 53 6.45 8.36 -13.31
N ASP A 54 6.89 8.26 -12.05
CA ASP A 54 7.69 7.15 -11.52
C ASP A 54 6.88 6.00 -10.89
N ARG A 55 5.54 6.09 -10.90
CA ARG A 55 4.66 5.09 -10.26
C ARG A 55 3.84 4.33 -11.28
N VAL A 56 3.80 3.00 -11.16
CA VAL A 56 3.05 2.12 -12.05
C VAL A 56 2.00 1.35 -11.27
N PHE A 57 0.76 1.38 -11.73
CA PHE A 57 -0.34 0.59 -11.20
C PHE A 57 -0.72 -0.50 -12.20
N ASN A 58 -0.92 -1.72 -11.71
CA ASN A 58 -1.45 -2.82 -12.50
C ASN A 58 -2.99 -2.80 -12.44
N LEU A 59 -3.61 -2.11 -13.39
CA LEU A 59 -5.05 -1.89 -13.43
C LEU A 59 -5.83 -3.20 -13.63
N THR A 60 -5.30 -4.14 -14.42
CA THR A 60 -5.90 -5.47 -14.56
C THR A 60 -5.98 -6.20 -13.22
N GLN A 61 -4.89 -6.21 -12.43
CA GLN A 61 -4.89 -6.85 -11.12
C GLN A 61 -5.81 -6.14 -10.13
N ILE A 62 -5.83 -4.81 -10.12
CA ILE A 62 -6.78 -4.03 -9.32
C ILE A 62 -8.22 -4.49 -9.60
N LEU A 63 -8.62 -4.56 -10.88
CA LEU A 63 -9.97 -4.96 -11.29
C LEU A 63 -10.27 -6.44 -11.01
N LEU A 64 -9.30 -7.34 -11.18
CA LEU A 64 -9.43 -8.76 -10.84
C LEU A 64 -9.72 -8.98 -9.35
N HIS A 65 -9.19 -8.11 -8.50
CA HIS A 65 -9.41 -8.13 -7.06
C HIS A 65 -10.63 -7.31 -6.61
N GLN A 66 -11.57 -7.08 -7.53
CA GLN A 66 -12.94 -6.68 -7.24
C GLN A 66 -13.05 -5.41 -6.37
N PRO A 67 -12.61 -4.24 -6.86
CA PRO A 67 -12.76 -2.99 -6.13
C PRO A 67 -14.26 -2.73 -5.89
N ASP A 68 -14.55 -2.06 -4.77
CA ASP A 68 -15.92 -1.79 -4.35
C ASP A 68 -16.35 -0.41 -4.85
N PHE A 69 -17.06 -0.39 -5.97
CA PHE A 69 -17.57 0.83 -6.58
C PHE A 69 -18.60 1.56 -5.71
N GLU A 70 -19.17 0.89 -4.70
CA GLU A 70 -20.07 1.55 -3.72
C GLU A 70 -19.31 2.34 -2.66
N HIS A 71 -18.00 2.14 -2.54
CA HIS A 71 -17.15 2.76 -1.51
C HIS A 71 -16.33 3.93 -2.01
N PHE A 72 -16.48 4.32 -3.29
CA PHE A 72 -15.77 5.47 -3.79
C PHE A 72 -16.13 6.73 -3.02
N SER A 73 -15.13 7.58 -2.81
CA SER A 73 -15.28 8.88 -2.18
C SER A 73 -14.33 9.86 -2.86
N PHE A 74 -14.90 10.74 -3.68
CA PHE A 74 -14.15 11.76 -4.40
C PHE A 74 -14.51 13.16 -3.88
N SER A 75 -13.52 14.04 -3.86
CA SER A 75 -13.74 15.45 -3.51
C SER A 75 -14.43 16.21 -4.65
N ASP A 76 -15.09 17.32 -4.32
CA ASP A 76 -15.67 18.23 -5.31
C ASP A 76 -14.62 18.78 -6.30
N GLN A 77 -13.34 18.77 -5.92
CA GLN A 77 -12.26 19.16 -6.82
C GLN A 77 -12.05 18.11 -7.93
N VAL A 78 -12.17 16.82 -7.62
CA VAL A 78 -12.06 15.74 -8.61
C VAL A 78 -13.20 15.85 -9.63
N THR A 79 -14.44 16.03 -9.15
CA THR A 79 -15.61 16.17 -10.04
C THR A 79 -15.51 17.43 -10.90
N LYS A 80 -15.06 18.56 -10.34
CA LYS A 80 -14.85 19.80 -11.10
C LYS A 80 -13.77 19.67 -12.17
N ARG A 81 -12.67 18.95 -11.90
CA ARG A 81 -11.64 18.70 -12.93
C ARG A 81 -12.15 17.74 -14.02
N TYR A 82 -13.04 16.81 -13.67
CA TYR A 82 -13.73 15.98 -14.67
C TYR A 82 -14.59 16.80 -15.63
N GLU A 83 -15.26 17.85 -15.15
CA GLU A 83 -16.00 18.81 -16.01
C GLU A 83 -15.10 19.46 -17.06
N MET A 84 -13.82 19.71 -16.74
CA MET A 84 -12.85 20.25 -17.70
C MET A 84 -12.38 19.17 -18.68
N PHE A 85 -12.09 17.97 -18.18
CA PHE A 85 -11.64 16.85 -19.00
C PHE A 85 -12.66 16.45 -20.06
N ILE A 86 -13.96 16.40 -19.70
CA ILE A 86 -14.99 15.93 -20.63
C ILE A 86 -15.13 16.84 -21.87
N GLN A 87 -14.74 18.12 -21.76
CA GLN A 87 -14.72 19.04 -22.90
C GLN A 87 -13.73 18.62 -23.98
N THR A 88 -12.67 17.90 -23.61
CA THR A 88 -11.64 17.41 -24.55
C THR A 88 -11.71 15.91 -24.84
N ALA A 89 -12.56 15.15 -24.14
CA ALA A 89 -12.73 13.71 -24.35
C ALA A 89 -13.25 13.37 -25.76
N SER A 90 -12.88 12.19 -26.29
CA SER A 90 -13.43 11.60 -27.51
C SER A 90 -14.94 11.38 -27.39
N HIS A 91 -15.39 10.75 -26.30
CA HIS A 91 -16.81 10.49 -26.07
C HIS A 91 -17.48 11.65 -25.33
N LYS A 92 -18.64 12.09 -25.84
CA LYS A 92 -19.39 13.22 -25.27
C LYS A 92 -20.70 12.75 -24.62
N PRO A 93 -21.02 13.20 -23.39
CA PRO A 93 -22.33 12.99 -22.81
C PRO A 93 -23.39 13.73 -23.63
N SER A 94 -24.59 13.17 -23.66
CA SER A 94 -25.73 13.73 -24.38
C SER A 94 -27.03 13.31 -23.70
N LEU A 95 -27.90 14.29 -23.40
CA LEU A 95 -29.26 14.04 -22.94
C LEU A 95 -30.17 13.81 -24.16
N GLU A 96 -31.01 12.78 -24.10
CA GLU A 96 -32.03 12.48 -25.12
C GLU A 96 -31.51 12.44 -26.58
N GLY A 97 -30.23 12.12 -26.80
CA GLY A 97 -29.66 12.12 -28.14
C GLY A 97 -29.25 13.48 -28.70
N GLY A 98 -29.17 14.52 -27.86
CA GLY A 98 -28.64 15.83 -28.23
C GLY A 98 -27.19 15.80 -28.79
N VAL A 99 -26.82 16.83 -29.53
CA VAL A 99 -25.52 16.93 -30.22
C VAL A 99 -24.44 17.59 -29.35
N PHE A 100 -24.83 18.26 -28.27
CA PHE A 100 -23.94 19.06 -27.43
C PHE A 100 -23.81 18.47 -26.02
N ILE A 101 -22.69 18.75 -25.37
CA ILE A 101 -22.48 18.46 -23.95
C ILE A 101 -23.54 19.24 -23.14
N PRO A 102 -24.40 18.56 -22.36
CA PRO A 102 -25.45 19.22 -21.58
C PRO A 102 -24.87 20.22 -20.58
N ARG A 103 -25.46 21.41 -20.50
CA ARG A 103 -25.11 22.44 -19.50
C ARG A 103 -25.81 22.14 -18.16
N LYS A 104 -25.47 22.89 -17.11
CA LYS A 104 -26.09 22.73 -15.79
C LYS A 104 -27.60 22.98 -15.86
N GLU A 105 -28.00 23.99 -16.62
CA GLU A 105 -29.39 24.39 -16.82
C GLU A 105 -30.21 23.32 -17.56
N ASP A 106 -29.57 22.57 -18.46
CA ASP A 106 -30.22 21.46 -19.17
C ASP A 106 -30.61 20.35 -18.19
N TYR A 107 -29.74 20.03 -17.23
CA TYR A 107 -30.04 19.07 -16.17
C TYR A 107 -31.12 19.57 -15.20
N GLU A 108 -31.14 20.86 -14.88
CA GLU A 108 -32.20 21.45 -14.06
C GLU A 108 -33.57 21.39 -14.74
N LYS A 109 -33.59 21.57 -16.07
CA LYS A 109 -34.82 21.44 -16.88
C LYS A 109 -35.28 19.99 -17.02
N ALA A 110 -34.34 19.05 -17.14
CA ALA A 110 -34.64 17.62 -17.21
C ALA A 110 -35.13 17.07 -15.86
N ASP A 111 -34.53 17.48 -14.75
CA ASP A 111 -34.84 17.01 -13.39
C ASP A 111 -36.08 17.68 -12.77
N LYS A 112 -37.24 17.47 -13.40
CA LYS A 112 -38.51 18.08 -12.97
C LYS A 112 -38.88 17.77 -11.52
N ASN A 113 -38.45 16.61 -11.01
CA ASN A 113 -38.75 16.12 -9.67
C ASN A 113 -37.62 16.40 -8.65
N LYS A 114 -36.55 17.10 -9.05
CA LYS A 114 -35.41 17.47 -8.20
C LYS A 114 -34.68 16.26 -7.56
N LEU A 115 -34.70 15.11 -8.24
CA LEU A 115 -34.11 13.85 -7.78
C LEU A 115 -32.58 13.88 -7.76
N TYR A 116 -31.95 14.70 -8.62
CA TYR A 116 -30.51 14.71 -8.82
C TYR A 116 -29.85 15.97 -8.25
N THR A 117 -30.52 16.67 -7.33
CA THR A 117 -30.01 17.93 -6.71
C THR A 117 -28.74 17.73 -5.87
N LYS A 118 -28.52 16.52 -5.33
CA LYS A 118 -27.32 16.17 -4.55
C LYS A 118 -26.11 15.85 -5.41
N LEU A 119 -26.29 15.65 -6.72
CA LEU A 119 -25.19 15.36 -7.64
C LEU A 119 -24.50 16.65 -8.08
N THR A 120 -23.17 16.58 -8.09
CA THR A 120 -22.33 17.55 -8.78
C THR A 120 -22.55 17.47 -10.29
N TYR A 121 -22.21 18.54 -11.00
CA TYR A 121 -22.34 18.57 -12.46
C TYR A 121 -21.42 17.52 -13.14
N GLY A 122 -20.20 17.35 -12.65
CA GLY A 122 -19.30 16.27 -13.10
C GLY A 122 -19.88 14.86 -12.96
N GLU A 123 -20.58 14.56 -11.85
CA GLU A 123 -21.25 13.25 -11.68
C GLU A 123 -22.42 13.06 -12.64
N LYS A 124 -23.23 14.10 -12.88
CA LYS A 124 -24.32 14.05 -13.87
C LYS A 124 -23.77 13.77 -15.27
N LEU A 125 -22.69 14.45 -15.65
CA LEU A 125 -22.00 14.23 -16.93
C LEU A 125 -21.48 12.80 -17.05
N ALA A 126 -20.90 12.23 -15.99
CA ALA A 126 -20.40 10.85 -16.00
C ALA A 126 -21.52 9.82 -16.16
N ILE A 127 -22.64 10.01 -15.46
CA ILE A 127 -23.83 9.15 -15.58
C ILE A 127 -24.40 9.25 -17.01
N THR A 128 -24.60 10.46 -17.52
CA THR A 128 -25.12 10.67 -18.88
C THR A 128 -24.19 10.08 -19.94
N LEU A 129 -22.87 10.24 -19.77
CA LEU A 129 -21.89 9.62 -20.67
C LEU A 129 -22.03 8.09 -20.65
N TYR A 130 -22.16 7.48 -19.46
CA TYR A 130 -22.40 6.04 -19.36
C TYR A 130 -23.67 5.62 -20.11
N THR A 131 -24.78 6.36 -19.98
CA THR A 131 -26.05 5.99 -20.65
C THR A 131 -26.04 6.17 -22.17
N SER A 132 -25.00 6.79 -22.73
CA SER A 132 -24.83 6.93 -24.19
C SER A 132 -24.35 5.61 -24.83
N ASN A 133 -24.05 5.63 -26.12
CA ASN A 133 -23.47 4.47 -26.82
C ASN A 133 -22.13 3.98 -26.20
N PHE A 134 -21.46 4.80 -25.38
CA PHE A 134 -20.21 4.43 -24.70
C PHE A 134 -20.38 3.36 -23.62
N TYR A 135 -21.61 3.03 -23.22
CA TYR A 135 -21.91 1.98 -22.23
C TYR A 135 -21.33 0.61 -22.62
N GLU A 136 -21.24 0.30 -23.93
CA GLU A 136 -20.71 -0.98 -24.43
C GLU A 136 -19.22 -1.11 -24.15
N GLU A 137 -18.44 -0.05 -24.41
CA GLU A 137 -17.01 -0.01 -24.18
C GLU A 137 -16.68 -0.09 -22.68
N ILE A 138 -17.38 0.71 -21.86
CA ILE A 138 -17.22 0.67 -20.40
C ILE A 138 -17.50 -0.74 -19.86
N ASN A 139 -18.62 -1.35 -20.27
CA ASN A 139 -18.97 -2.68 -19.78
C ASN A 139 -18.05 -3.77 -20.32
N SER A 140 -17.56 -3.68 -21.57
CA SER A 140 -16.57 -4.62 -22.10
C SER A 140 -15.27 -4.54 -21.30
N PHE A 141 -14.78 -3.32 -21.05
CA PHE A 141 -13.58 -3.09 -20.27
C PHE A 141 -13.67 -3.67 -18.86
N LEU A 142 -14.75 -3.39 -18.12
CA LEU A 142 -14.93 -3.88 -16.75
C LEU A 142 -15.06 -5.42 -16.71
N ARG A 143 -15.82 -6.01 -17.64
CA ARG A 143 -16.02 -7.47 -17.72
C ARG A 143 -14.78 -8.24 -18.12
N THR A 144 -13.89 -7.63 -18.90
CA THR A 144 -12.59 -8.21 -19.30
C THR A 144 -11.45 -7.83 -18.35
N GLN A 145 -11.71 -6.97 -17.36
CA GLN A 145 -10.70 -6.38 -16.46
C GLN A 145 -9.57 -5.69 -17.25
N GLY A 146 -9.93 -4.97 -18.32
CA GLY A 146 -9.00 -4.28 -19.21
C GLY A 146 -8.18 -5.19 -20.12
N ARG A 147 -8.55 -6.48 -20.26
CA ARG A 147 -7.83 -7.46 -21.09
C ARG A 147 -8.47 -7.70 -22.46
N ASP A 148 -9.36 -6.81 -22.90
CA ASP A 148 -9.92 -6.88 -24.24
C ASP A 148 -8.79 -6.88 -25.30
N ILE A 149 -8.88 -7.80 -26.27
CA ILE A 149 -7.83 -8.00 -27.27
C ILE A 149 -7.71 -6.76 -28.17
N SER A 150 -8.82 -6.05 -28.39
CA SER A 150 -8.85 -4.84 -29.21
C SER A 150 -7.94 -3.74 -28.66
N PHE A 151 -7.70 -3.71 -27.34
CA PHE A 151 -6.79 -2.75 -26.72
C PHE A 151 -5.32 -3.04 -26.99
N LYS A 152 -4.95 -4.30 -27.27
CA LYS A 152 -3.55 -4.67 -27.52
C LYS A 152 -3.03 -4.18 -28.86
N GLU A 153 -3.94 -3.87 -29.78
CA GLU A 153 -3.63 -3.38 -31.13
C GLU A 153 -3.51 -1.84 -31.17
N LEU A 154 -3.87 -1.15 -30.09
CA LEU A 154 -3.82 0.31 -30.02
C LEU A 154 -2.40 0.83 -29.73
N SER A 155 -2.11 2.03 -30.25
CA SER A 155 -0.93 2.78 -29.81
C SER A 155 -1.04 3.16 -28.33
N SER A 156 0.09 3.36 -27.65
CA SER A 156 0.11 3.74 -26.22
C SER A 156 -0.70 5.01 -25.94
N ASP A 157 -0.66 6.01 -26.83
CA ASP A 157 -1.42 7.25 -26.68
C ASP A 157 -2.92 6.99 -26.78
N ARG A 158 -3.37 6.24 -27.79
CA ARG A 158 -4.80 5.94 -27.98
C ARG A 158 -5.33 5.01 -26.88
N LEU A 159 -4.53 4.04 -26.45
CA LEU A 159 -4.83 3.20 -25.30
C LEU A 159 -5.01 4.06 -24.04
N THR A 160 -4.10 5.00 -23.80
CA THR A 160 -4.16 5.90 -22.63
C THR A 160 -5.43 6.74 -22.65
N GLU A 161 -5.78 7.32 -23.79
CA GLU A 161 -6.98 8.13 -23.96
C GLU A 161 -8.26 7.33 -23.64
N ILE A 162 -8.44 6.16 -24.26
CA ILE A 162 -9.63 5.32 -24.07
C ILE A 162 -9.71 4.81 -22.62
N VAL A 163 -8.61 4.29 -22.08
CA VAL A 163 -8.59 3.77 -20.70
C VAL A 163 -8.91 4.89 -19.70
N LYS A 164 -8.35 6.08 -19.90
CA LYS A 164 -8.63 7.25 -19.07
C LYS A 164 -10.11 7.63 -19.11
N GLU A 165 -10.73 7.67 -20.29
CA GLU A 165 -12.16 7.96 -20.44
C GLU A 165 -13.04 6.92 -19.73
N ILE A 166 -12.80 5.63 -20.00
CA ILE A 166 -13.57 4.53 -19.41
C ILE A 166 -13.47 4.54 -17.88
N VAL A 167 -12.25 4.65 -17.34
CA VAL A 167 -11.99 4.57 -15.90
C VAL A 167 -12.58 5.79 -15.17
N LEU A 168 -12.40 7.00 -15.70
CA LEU A 168 -12.99 8.21 -15.11
C LEU A 168 -14.53 8.17 -15.16
N ALA A 169 -15.11 7.83 -16.31
CA ALA A 169 -16.56 7.78 -16.48
C ALA A 169 -17.21 6.74 -15.56
N SER A 170 -16.66 5.52 -15.52
CA SER A 170 -17.20 4.44 -14.69
C SER A 170 -17.12 4.73 -13.20
N CYS A 171 -15.99 5.24 -12.70
CA CYS A 171 -15.81 5.49 -11.27
C CYS A 171 -16.62 6.69 -10.79
N LEU A 172 -16.69 7.78 -11.56
CA LEU A 172 -17.47 8.97 -11.20
C LEU A 172 -18.98 8.74 -11.36
N ALA A 173 -19.42 7.96 -12.35
CA ALA A 173 -20.82 7.56 -12.44
C ALA A 173 -21.22 6.70 -11.23
N ALA A 174 -20.39 5.73 -10.83
CA ALA A 174 -20.65 4.94 -9.64
C ALA A 174 -20.68 5.79 -8.35
N HIS A 175 -19.75 6.73 -8.20
CA HIS A 175 -19.74 7.68 -7.08
C HIS A 175 -21.01 8.55 -7.03
N GLY A 176 -21.49 9.04 -8.18
CA GLY A 176 -22.76 9.76 -8.25
C GLY A 176 -23.93 8.87 -7.83
N LEU A 177 -24.03 7.65 -8.38
CA LEU A 177 -25.11 6.71 -8.08
C LEU A 177 -25.17 6.34 -6.59
N THR A 178 -24.04 6.22 -5.90
CA THR A 178 -24.02 5.88 -4.47
C THR A 178 -24.51 7.02 -3.58
N ARG A 179 -24.37 8.27 -4.05
CA ARG A 179 -24.85 9.49 -3.38
C ARG A 179 -26.31 9.85 -3.70
N LEU A 180 -26.91 9.23 -4.71
CA LEU A 180 -28.32 9.42 -5.01
C LEU A 180 -29.19 8.79 -3.91
N GLU A 181 -29.68 9.65 -3.02
CA GLU A 181 -30.75 9.31 -2.09
C GLU A 181 -32.09 9.39 -2.83
N VAL A 182 -32.86 8.31 -2.75
CA VAL A 182 -34.24 8.29 -3.28
C VAL A 182 -35.17 8.82 -2.17
N PRO A 183 -36.06 9.78 -2.47
CA PRO A 183 -37.05 10.28 -1.50
C PRO A 183 -37.81 9.13 -0.83
N ASN A 184 -38.01 9.26 0.48
CA ASN A 184 -38.56 8.23 1.35
C ASN A 184 -40.09 8.28 1.34
N ASP A 185 -40.70 8.13 0.16
CA ASP A 185 -42.12 8.49 -0.02
C ASP A 185 -43.10 7.32 0.23
N SER A 186 -42.64 6.10 0.56
CA SER A 186 -43.55 4.98 0.83
C SER A 186 -43.17 4.16 2.07
N ASN A 187 -44.16 3.94 2.95
CA ASN A 187 -44.14 2.86 3.95
C ASN A 187 -44.38 1.48 3.28
N ASP A 188 -44.13 1.36 1.97
CA ASP A 188 -44.43 0.17 1.20
C ASP A 188 -43.25 -0.82 1.26
N ASN A 189 -43.48 -1.93 1.96
CA ASN A 189 -42.53 -3.04 2.06
C ASN A 189 -42.49 -3.92 0.80
N SER A 190 -43.17 -3.54 -0.29
CA SER A 190 -43.12 -4.27 -1.56
C SER A 190 -41.73 -4.17 -2.23
N LEU A 191 -41.44 -5.11 -3.13
CA LEU A 191 -40.21 -5.10 -3.91
C LEU A 191 -40.47 -4.40 -5.25
N GLN A 192 -39.55 -3.53 -5.66
CA GLN A 192 -39.49 -3.01 -7.01
C GLN A 192 -38.93 -4.09 -7.95
N GLU A 193 -39.54 -4.23 -9.12
CA GLU A 193 -39.01 -5.05 -10.20
C GLU A 193 -38.40 -4.16 -11.28
N VAL A 194 -37.21 -4.51 -11.74
CA VAL A 194 -36.58 -3.90 -12.90
C VAL A 194 -36.17 -4.99 -13.89
N TYR A 195 -36.16 -4.65 -15.17
CA TYR A 195 -36.03 -5.61 -16.25
C TYR A 195 -34.85 -5.25 -17.14
N ARG A 196 -34.14 -6.27 -17.62
CA ARG A 196 -33.08 -6.11 -18.63
C ARG A 196 -33.31 -7.09 -19.76
N ALA A 197 -33.30 -6.59 -20.99
CA ALA A 197 -33.35 -7.40 -22.19
C ALA A 197 -31.93 -7.78 -22.65
N GLU A 198 -31.70 -9.05 -22.94
CA GLU A 198 -30.40 -9.58 -23.35
C GLU A 198 -30.53 -10.47 -24.60
N ARG A 199 -29.43 -10.59 -25.37
CA ARG A 199 -29.33 -11.53 -26.49
C ARG A 199 -28.58 -12.76 -26.03
N SER A 200 -29.22 -13.93 -26.04
CA SER A 200 -28.63 -15.16 -25.49
C SER A 200 -27.33 -15.54 -26.19
N HIS A 201 -27.23 -15.35 -27.52
CA HIS A 201 -26.01 -15.60 -28.28
C HIS A 201 -24.85 -14.63 -27.96
N ARG A 202 -25.11 -13.51 -27.27
CA ARG A 202 -24.07 -12.58 -26.80
C ARG A 202 -23.71 -12.80 -25.32
N ILE A 203 -24.44 -13.64 -24.60
CA ILE A 203 -24.09 -14.00 -23.21
C ILE A 203 -23.02 -15.09 -23.29
N PRO A 204 -21.82 -14.88 -22.70
CA PRO A 204 -20.79 -15.91 -22.71
C PRO A 204 -21.27 -17.19 -22.02
N ASP A 205 -20.94 -18.36 -22.57
CA ASP A 205 -21.32 -19.67 -22.03
C ASP A 205 -20.97 -19.84 -20.54
N GLY A 206 -19.84 -19.29 -20.12
CA GLY A 206 -19.42 -19.29 -18.72
C GLY A 206 -20.38 -18.55 -17.80
N VAL A 207 -20.87 -17.37 -18.24
CA VAL A 207 -21.86 -16.57 -17.50
C VAL A 207 -23.19 -17.32 -17.46
N TRP A 208 -23.62 -17.90 -18.59
CA TRP A 208 -24.84 -18.68 -18.66
C TRP A 208 -24.83 -19.86 -17.67
N LYS A 209 -23.75 -20.66 -17.68
CA LYS A 209 -23.54 -21.77 -16.73
C LYS A 209 -23.48 -21.30 -15.28
N GLN A 210 -22.84 -20.16 -15.02
CA GLN A 210 -22.75 -19.58 -13.67
C GLN A 210 -24.13 -19.19 -13.14
N ARG A 211 -25.00 -18.57 -13.95
CA ARG A 211 -26.38 -18.22 -13.56
C ARG A 211 -27.19 -19.47 -13.21
N HIS A 212 -27.16 -20.50 -14.05
CA HIS A 212 -27.85 -21.77 -13.75
C HIS A 212 -27.32 -22.46 -12.49
N LYS A 213 -26.00 -22.48 -12.30
CA LYS A 213 -25.41 -23.02 -11.07
C LYS A 213 -25.87 -22.24 -9.84
N ALA A 214 -25.92 -20.91 -9.92
CA ALA A 214 -26.36 -20.05 -8.84
C ALA A 214 -27.83 -20.26 -8.43
N ILE A 215 -28.71 -20.67 -9.36
CA ILE A 215 -30.08 -21.06 -9.03
C ILE A 215 -30.11 -22.26 -8.08
N GLY A 216 -29.24 -23.25 -8.29
CA GLY A 216 -29.16 -24.45 -7.45
C GLY A 216 -28.38 -24.25 -6.15
N THR A 217 -27.32 -23.42 -6.15
CA THR A 217 -26.46 -23.21 -4.97
C THR A 217 -26.88 -22.03 -4.10
N HIS A 218 -27.70 -21.12 -4.65
CA HIS A 218 -28.07 -19.84 -4.04
C HIS A 218 -26.87 -18.94 -3.67
N ILE A 219 -25.69 -19.21 -4.25
CA ILE A 219 -24.51 -18.37 -4.07
C ILE A 219 -24.67 -17.13 -4.96
N PRO A 220 -24.61 -15.90 -4.40
CA PRO A 220 -24.71 -14.68 -5.20
C PRO A 220 -23.62 -14.58 -6.27
N VAL A 221 -23.99 -14.06 -7.43
CA VAL A 221 -23.08 -13.84 -8.56
C VAL A 221 -22.83 -12.36 -8.72
N ARG A 222 -21.57 -11.95 -8.55
CA ARG A 222 -21.10 -10.59 -8.83
C ARG A 222 -21.19 -10.27 -10.32
N GLN A 223 -21.70 -9.09 -10.66
CA GLN A 223 -21.73 -8.57 -12.02
C GLN A 223 -20.64 -7.50 -12.17
N GLU A 224 -19.62 -7.74 -12.99
CA GLU A 224 -18.43 -6.84 -13.04
C GLU A 224 -18.71 -5.49 -13.70
N GLY A 225 -19.70 -5.39 -14.59
CA GLY A 225 -20.11 -4.14 -15.22
C GLY A 225 -21.36 -3.54 -14.58
N PHE A 226 -21.73 -2.35 -15.03
CA PHE A 226 -23.03 -1.76 -14.72
C PHE A 226 -24.17 -2.65 -15.22
N ILE A 227 -25.24 -2.68 -14.44
CA ILE A 227 -26.50 -3.28 -14.87
C ILE A 227 -27.44 -2.13 -15.24
N SER A 228 -27.56 -1.87 -16.55
CA SER A 228 -28.65 -1.05 -17.08
C SER A 228 -29.91 -1.90 -17.21
N SER A 229 -31.00 -1.37 -16.71
CA SER A 229 -32.33 -1.99 -16.60
C SER A 229 -33.42 -0.93 -16.70
N SER A 230 -34.68 -1.34 -16.81
CA SER A 230 -35.84 -0.46 -16.89
C SER A 230 -36.89 -0.86 -15.85
N GLU A 231 -37.64 0.11 -15.33
CA GLU A 231 -38.79 -0.16 -14.45
C GLU A 231 -39.99 -0.74 -15.22
N ASP A 232 -40.08 -0.48 -16.53
CA ASP A 232 -41.15 -0.96 -17.39
C ASP A 232 -40.60 -1.84 -18.52
N MET A 233 -41.07 -3.09 -18.56
CA MET A 233 -40.68 -4.04 -19.60
C MET A 233 -41.04 -3.54 -21.02
N ASN A 234 -42.06 -2.69 -21.17
CA ASN A 234 -42.48 -2.13 -22.45
C ASN A 234 -41.60 -0.96 -22.90
N ALA A 235 -40.93 -0.28 -21.96
CA ALA A 235 -39.95 0.76 -22.26
C ALA A 235 -38.64 0.17 -22.82
N MET A 236 -38.36 -1.12 -22.58
CA MET A 236 -37.17 -1.77 -23.13
C MET A 236 -37.28 -2.03 -24.63
N LYS A 237 -36.18 -1.84 -25.35
CA LYS A 237 -36.07 -2.30 -26.73
C LYS A 237 -35.94 -3.83 -26.81
N LEU A 238 -37.08 -4.51 -26.93
CA LEU A 238 -37.15 -5.98 -27.01
C LEU A 238 -36.66 -6.55 -28.36
N SER A 239 -36.69 -5.75 -29.42
CA SER A 239 -36.32 -6.20 -30.78
C SER A 239 -34.89 -6.75 -30.85
N GLY A 240 -34.75 -7.98 -31.33
CA GLY A 240 -33.47 -8.67 -31.44
C GLY A 240 -32.93 -9.24 -30.12
N THR A 241 -33.73 -9.26 -29.05
CA THR A 241 -33.42 -9.91 -27.76
C THR A 241 -34.32 -11.13 -27.54
N ASP A 242 -33.82 -12.15 -26.85
CA ASP A 242 -34.55 -13.40 -26.58
C ASP A 242 -34.47 -13.82 -25.10
N THR A 243 -33.80 -13.02 -24.27
CA THR A 243 -33.59 -13.29 -22.84
C THR A 243 -34.00 -12.08 -22.01
N THR A 244 -34.68 -12.30 -20.89
CA THR A 244 -34.99 -11.28 -19.88
C THR A 244 -34.35 -11.64 -18.56
N LEU A 245 -33.69 -10.66 -17.95
CA LEU A 245 -33.29 -10.72 -16.56
C LEU A 245 -34.26 -9.82 -15.77
N LYS A 246 -35.11 -10.46 -14.97
CA LYS A 246 -36.02 -9.82 -14.03
C LYS A 246 -35.32 -9.71 -12.67
N ILE A 247 -35.12 -8.49 -12.19
CA ILE A 247 -34.37 -8.21 -10.97
C ILE A 247 -35.31 -7.58 -9.95
N SER A 248 -35.46 -8.23 -8.79
CA SER A 248 -36.20 -7.68 -7.66
C SER A 248 -35.25 -6.99 -6.68
N GLN A 249 -35.61 -5.77 -6.26
CA GLN A 249 -34.87 -4.96 -5.31
C GLN A 249 -35.83 -4.19 -4.37
N PRO A 250 -35.41 -3.79 -3.16
CA PRO A 250 -36.20 -2.85 -2.35
C PRO A 250 -36.46 -1.52 -3.09
N HIS A 251 -37.56 -0.81 -2.79
CA HIS A 251 -37.85 0.50 -3.41
C HIS A 251 -36.78 1.57 -3.14
N HIS A 252 -36.02 1.44 -2.05
CA HIS A 252 -34.91 2.33 -1.68
C HIS A 252 -33.52 1.71 -1.96
N ALA A 253 -33.42 0.79 -2.92
CA ALA A 253 -32.26 -0.09 -3.07
C ALA A 253 -31.07 0.47 -3.86
N ILE A 254 -30.19 -0.46 -4.23
CA ILE A 254 -28.89 -0.31 -4.90
C ILE A 254 -29.06 0.25 -6.30
N GLY A 255 -30.11 -0.13 -7.04
CA GLY A 255 -30.41 0.47 -8.34
C GLY A 255 -30.95 1.88 -8.19
N LYS A 256 -30.46 2.80 -9.01
CA LYS A 256 -30.89 4.21 -9.02
C LYS A 256 -31.54 4.54 -10.35
N ARG A 257 -32.71 5.17 -10.29
CA ARG A 257 -33.35 5.75 -11.47
C ARG A 257 -32.46 6.87 -12.01
N VAL A 258 -32.21 6.85 -13.32
CA VAL A 258 -31.41 7.85 -14.04
C VAL A 258 -32.08 8.30 -15.34
N GLN A 259 -33.36 7.97 -15.53
CA GLN A 259 -34.18 8.34 -16.67
C GLN A 259 -33.91 9.76 -17.19
N ASP A 260 -33.96 10.78 -16.33
CA ASP A 260 -33.84 12.18 -16.77
C ASP A 260 -32.37 12.60 -17.01
N LEU A 261 -31.42 11.71 -16.69
CA LEU A 261 -30.01 11.85 -17.02
C LEU A 261 -29.61 11.01 -18.23
N SER A 262 -30.52 10.19 -18.77
CA SER A 262 -30.21 9.19 -19.79
C SER A 262 -30.19 9.75 -21.20
N TYR A 263 -29.34 9.17 -22.05
CA TYR A 263 -29.42 9.34 -23.50
C TYR A 263 -30.75 8.83 -24.07
N LYS A 264 -31.39 7.86 -23.40
CA LYS A 264 -32.70 7.27 -23.73
C LYS A 264 -33.72 7.54 -22.63
N GLY A 265 -34.20 8.79 -22.57
CA GLY A 265 -35.17 9.22 -21.55
C GLY A 265 -36.50 8.45 -21.56
N ASP A 266 -36.83 7.76 -22.65
CA ASP A 266 -38.02 6.91 -22.80
C ASP A 266 -37.86 5.50 -22.21
N GLU A 267 -36.64 5.06 -21.91
CA GLU A 267 -36.36 3.70 -21.43
C GLU A 267 -36.58 3.54 -19.91
N GLN A 268 -36.99 4.59 -19.17
CA GLN A 268 -37.18 4.57 -17.71
C GLN A 268 -36.01 3.90 -16.96
N GLU A 269 -34.79 4.32 -17.31
CA GLU A 269 -33.58 3.60 -16.96
C GLU A 269 -33.29 3.60 -15.45
N VAL A 270 -32.92 2.42 -14.94
CA VAL A 270 -32.40 2.16 -13.60
C VAL A 270 -31.02 1.52 -13.72
N LEU A 271 -30.03 2.14 -13.08
CA LEU A 271 -28.65 1.66 -13.07
C LEU A 271 -28.27 1.05 -11.74
N LEU A 272 -27.65 -0.13 -11.79
CA LEU A 272 -26.90 -0.70 -10.68
C LEU A 272 -25.40 -0.59 -10.98
N VAL A 273 -24.63 -0.19 -9.96
CA VAL A 273 -23.18 0.03 -10.08
C VAL A 273 -22.40 -1.27 -10.37
N PRO A 274 -21.18 -1.18 -10.93
CA PRO A 274 -20.30 -2.32 -11.11
C PRO A 274 -20.06 -3.06 -9.79
N GLY A 275 -19.98 -4.39 -9.86
CA GLY A 275 -19.77 -5.24 -8.69
C GLY A 275 -21.05 -5.60 -7.93
N THR A 276 -22.23 -5.15 -8.37
CA THR A 276 -23.51 -5.55 -7.77
C THR A 276 -23.67 -7.07 -7.81
N GLN A 277 -24.08 -7.67 -6.69
CA GLN A 277 -24.30 -9.12 -6.58
C GLN A 277 -25.77 -9.46 -6.80
N LEU A 278 -26.01 -10.50 -7.60
CA LEU A 278 -27.33 -11.03 -7.91
C LEU A 278 -27.48 -12.47 -7.40
N ALA A 279 -28.49 -12.73 -6.58
CA ALA A 279 -28.91 -14.08 -6.22
C ALA A 279 -29.97 -14.57 -7.20
N PHE A 280 -29.62 -15.52 -8.07
CA PHE A 280 -30.53 -16.08 -9.06
C PHE A 280 -31.50 -17.06 -8.40
N GLY A 281 -32.80 -16.87 -8.61
CA GLY A 281 -33.88 -17.62 -7.96
C GLY A 281 -34.55 -18.65 -8.86
N SER A 282 -34.74 -18.34 -10.14
CA SER A 282 -35.42 -19.24 -11.08
C SER A 282 -34.99 -18.98 -12.53
N PHE A 283 -35.27 -19.98 -13.38
CA PHE A 283 -35.16 -19.88 -14.83
C PHE A 283 -36.38 -20.51 -15.46
N SER A 284 -37.01 -19.82 -16.40
CA SER A 284 -38.17 -20.31 -17.15
C SER A 284 -38.07 -19.92 -18.62
N GLN A 285 -38.93 -20.51 -19.45
CA GLN A 285 -39.10 -20.09 -20.83
C GLN A 285 -40.57 -19.76 -21.05
N ASP A 286 -40.88 -18.48 -21.32
CA ASP A 286 -42.23 -17.98 -21.53
C ASP A 286 -42.36 -17.47 -22.97
N LYS A 287 -43.31 -18.03 -23.73
CA LYS A 287 -43.56 -17.71 -25.16
C LYS A 287 -42.28 -17.64 -26.01
N GLY A 288 -41.35 -18.58 -25.78
CA GLY A 288 -40.06 -18.66 -26.49
C GLY A 288 -38.95 -17.77 -25.93
N ARG A 289 -39.25 -16.86 -25.00
CA ARG A 289 -38.28 -15.98 -24.33
C ARG A 289 -37.74 -16.64 -23.06
N LYS A 290 -36.42 -16.61 -22.89
CA LYS A 290 -35.73 -17.15 -21.70
C LYS A 290 -35.78 -16.13 -20.57
N VAL A 291 -36.21 -16.51 -19.37
CA VAL A 291 -36.39 -15.56 -18.25
C VAL A 291 -35.57 -16.04 -17.06
N PHE A 292 -34.65 -15.20 -16.59
CA PHE A 292 -33.97 -15.35 -15.32
C PHE A 292 -34.62 -14.42 -14.28
N GLU A 293 -34.93 -14.95 -13.11
CA GLU A 293 -35.30 -14.14 -11.95
C GLU A 293 -34.13 -14.04 -10.99
N ALA A 294 -33.81 -12.83 -10.55
CA ALA A 294 -32.73 -12.55 -9.64
C ALA A 294 -33.12 -11.51 -8.58
N PHE A 295 -32.42 -11.54 -7.46
CA PHE A 295 -32.57 -10.58 -6.37
C PHE A 295 -31.25 -9.86 -6.13
N VAL A 296 -31.31 -8.55 -5.92
CA VAL A 296 -30.12 -7.79 -5.53
C VAL A 296 -29.76 -8.10 -4.09
N VAL A 297 -28.48 -8.37 -3.83
CA VAL A 297 -27.98 -8.72 -2.50
C VAL A 297 -26.67 -8.00 -2.19
N ARG A 298 -26.40 -7.78 -0.90
CA ARG A 298 -25.08 -7.37 -0.38
C ARG A 298 -24.55 -8.49 0.51
N SER A 299 -23.62 -9.29 0.00
CA SER A 299 -22.95 -10.35 0.75
C SER A 299 -21.49 -9.98 1.04
N LEU A 300 -20.97 -10.43 2.18
CA LEU A 300 -19.53 -10.46 2.43
C LEU A 300 -18.85 -11.62 1.69
N ASP A 301 -19.61 -12.61 1.23
CA ASP A 301 -19.04 -13.78 0.56
C ASP A 301 -18.45 -13.39 -0.81
N GLY A 302 -17.23 -13.84 -1.07
CA GLY A 302 -16.47 -13.50 -2.27
C GLY A 302 -15.69 -12.18 -2.19
N ILE A 303 -15.91 -11.37 -1.15
CA ILE A 303 -15.18 -10.11 -0.94
C ILE A 303 -14.21 -10.31 0.23
N ASP A 304 -12.96 -10.65 -0.10
CA ASP A 304 -11.87 -10.72 0.86
C ASP A 304 -11.06 -9.41 0.79
N PRO A 305 -11.12 -8.53 1.81
CA PRO A 305 -10.38 -7.28 1.81
C PRO A 305 -8.86 -7.48 1.81
N SER A 306 -8.39 -8.68 2.14
CA SER A 306 -6.97 -9.09 2.09
C SER A 306 -6.58 -9.78 0.78
N SER A 307 -7.51 -9.95 -0.17
CA SER A 307 -7.21 -10.56 -1.46
C SER A 307 -6.25 -9.74 -2.31
N TYR A 308 -6.13 -8.43 -2.04
CA TYR A 308 -5.22 -7.49 -2.67
C TYR A 308 -4.43 -6.71 -1.62
N SER A 309 -3.17 -6.39 -1.94
CA SER A 309 -2.32 -5.53 -1.13
C SER A 309 -1.50 -4.63 -2.04
N THR A 310 -1.58 -3.31 -1.84
CA THR A 310 -0.83 -2.31 -2.62
C THR A 310 0.67 -2.61 -2.62
N VAL A 311 1.24 -2.93 -1.46
CA VAL A 311 2.68 -3.25 -1.32
C VAL A 311 3.06 -4.48 -2.16
N ASN A 312 2.24 -5.55 -2.10
CA ASN A 312 2.52 -6.76 -2.87
C ASN A 312 2.34 -6.54 -4.38
N ALA A 313 1.36 -5.73 -4.78
CA ALA A 313 1.15 -5.37 -6.18
C ALA A 313 2.30 -4.54 -6.72
N GLU A 314 2.78 -3.53 -5.98
CA GLU A 314 3.96 -2.72 -6.34
C GLU A 314 5.21 -3.58 -6.49
N ILE A 315 5.45 -4.51 -5.56
CA ILE A 315 6.56 -5.46 -5.66
C ILE A 315 6.40 -6.35 -6.90
N ARG A 316 5.20 -6.87 -7.19
CA ARG A 316 4.94 -7.69 -8.37
C ARG A 316 5.20 -6.93 -9.66
N THR A 317 4.75 -5.69 -9.76
CA THR A 317 5.01 -4.81 -10.91
C THR A 317 6.51 -4.56 -11.10
N GLN A 318 7.26 -4.32 -10.03
CA GLN A 318 8.71 -4.18 -10.10
C GLN A 318 9.42 -5.48 -10.49
N LEU A 319 8.94 -6.65 -10.05
CA LEU A 319 9.46 -7.95 -10.50
C LEU A 319 9.18 -8.19 -11.98
N ILE A 320 8.02 -7.77 -12.50
CA ILE A 320 7.70 -7.84 -13.93
C ILE A 320 8.66 -6.94 -14.73
N SER A 321 8.85 -5.69 -14.29
CA SER A 321 9.80 -4.77 -14.92
C SER A 321 11.23 -5.32 -14.91
N LEU A 322 11.64 -5.94 -13.79
CA LEU A 322 12.93 -6.61 -13.69
C LEU A 322 13.05 -7.78 -14.67
N ARG A 323 11.99 -8.59 -14.79
CA ARG A 323 11.93 -9.70 -15.75
C ARG A 323 12.02 -9.20 -17.20
N GLU A 324 11.35 -8.09 -17.54
CA GLU A 324 11.43 -7.43 -18.86
C GLU A 324 12.86 -6.95 -19.15
N GLN A 325 13.51 -6.30 -18.18
CA GLN A 325 14.91 -5.84 -18.32
C GLN A 325 15.87 -7.01 -18.57
N ILE A 326 15.75 -8.10 -17.81
CA ILE A 326 16.61 -9.27 -17.96
C ILE A 326 16.36 -9.99 -19.31
N ASP A 327 15.11 -10.06 -19.77
CA ASP A 327 14.78 -10.65 -21.07
C ASP A 327 15.29 -9.78 -22.24
N TYR A 328 15.28 -8.46 -22.10
CA TYR A 328 15.89 -7.56 -23.07
C TYR A 328 17.39 -7.79 -23.23
N LEU A 329 18.12 -8.01 -22.12
CA LEU A 329 19.56 -8.35 -22.16
C LEU A 329 19.82 -9.63 -22.95
N LYS A 330 18.93 -10.62 -22.84
CA LYS A 330 18.99 -11.86 -23.63
C LYS A 330 18.73 -11.59 -25.12
N GLY A 331 17.84 -10.66 -25.45
CA GLY A 331 17.54 -10.26 -26.83
C GLY A 331 18.73 -9.64 -27.57
N GLN A 332 19.74 -9.15 -26.84
CA GLN A 332 20.98 -8.62 -27.43
C GLN A 332 22.02 -9.71 -27.81
N VAL A 333 21.67 -11.00 -27.68
CA VAL A 333 22.50 -12.11 -28.17
C VAL A 333 22.44 -12.16 -29.70
N PRO A 334 23.55 -11.95 -30.44
CA PRO A 334 23.53 -12.04 -31.89
C PRO A 334 23.15 -13.46 -32.34
N PRO A 335 22.38 -13.62 -33.44
CA PRO A 335 22.06 -14.93 -33.97
C PRO A 335 23.33 -15.70 -34.35
N PRO A 336 23.36 -17.04 -34.22
CA PRO A 336 24.53 -17.83 -34.58
C PRO A 336 24.78 -17.75 -36.09
N GLN A 337 25.66 -16.83 -36.52
CA GLN A 337 26.19 -16.81 -37.88
C GLN A 337 27.40 -17.72 -37.99
N LYS A 338 27.45 -18.54 -39.05
CA LYS A 338 28.64 -19.28 -39.47
C LYS A 338 29.61 -18.28 -40.12
N THR A 339 30.41 -17.56 -39.34
CA THR A 339 31.46 -16.67 -39.86
C THR A 339 32.88 -17.16 -39.52
N PRO A 340 33.87 -16.86 -40.38
CA PRO A 340 35.23 -17.37 -40.24
C PRO A 340 35.93 -16.87 -38.97
N PHE A 341 36.86 -17.71 -38.47
CA PHE A 341 37.55 -17.61 -37.19
C PHE A 341 38.32 -16.28 -36.94
N SER A 342 38.58 -15.48 -37.98
CA SER A 342 39.36 -14.24 -37.88
C SER A 342 38.58 -13.02 -37.39
N LEU A 343 37.24 -13.04 -37.38
CA LEU A 343 36.39 -11.93 -36.89
C LEU A 343 35.99 -12.04 -35.41
N TRP A 344 36.22 -13.20 -34.78
CA TRP A 344 35.87 -13.46 -33.37
C TRP A 344 36.65 -12.61 -32.37
N LYS A 345 37.84 -12.11 -32.72
CA LYS A 345 38.61 -11.20 -31.86
C LYS A 345 38.01 -9.78 -31.75
N SER A 346 37.04 -9.43 -32.60
CA SER A 346 36.36 -8.11 -32.55
C SER A 346 34.99 -8.14 -31.85
N LEU A 347 34.49 -9.32 -31.45
CA LEU A 347 33.23 -9.52 -30.74
C LEU A 347 33.48 -9.78 -29.24
N SER A 348 34.24 -8.90 -28.57
CA SER A 348 34.39 -8.93 -27.10
C SER A 348 33.10 -8.61 -26.34
N ASN A 349 32.00 -8.36 -27.06
CA ASN A 349 30.70 -7.91 -26.57
C ASN A 349 29.60 -8.95 -26.86
N SER A 350 29.88 -10.25 -26.77
CA SER A 350 28.84 -11.29 -26.94
C SER A 350 28.68 -12.13 -25.67
N ILE A 351 27.44 -12.33 -25.24
CA ILE A 351 27.10 -13.18 -24.09
C ILE A 351 27.44 -14.63 -24.40
N LYS A 352 28.15 -15.32 -23.50
CA LYS A 352 28.51 -16.73 -23.69
C LYS A 352 27.28 -17.63 -23.54
N LYS A 353 27.28 -18.78 -24.22
CA LYS A 353 26.13 -19.73 -24.22
C LYS A 353 25.74 -20.21 -22.81
N ASN A 354 26.71 -20.42 -21.93
CA ASN A 354 26.48 -20.77 -20.53
C ASN A 354 25.86 -19.61 -19.73
N GLU A 355 26.35 -18.38 -19.92
CA GLU A 355 25.80 -17.15 -19.30
C GLU A 355 24.34 -16.93 -19.72
N ALA A 356 24.03 -17.11 -21.02
CA ALA A 356 22.66 -17.03 -21.53
C ALA A 356 21.72 -18.08 -20.91
N ALA A 357 22.21 -19.30 -20.66
CA ALA A 357 21.44 -20.35 -20.00
C ALA A 357 21.14 -20.01 -18.52
N GLU A 358 22.09 -19.40 -17.80
CA GLU A 358 21.90 -18.98 -16.42
C GLU A 358 20.92 -17.79 -16.30
N VAL A 359 21.02 -16.81 -17.22
CA VAL A 359 20.05 -15.71 -17.34
C VAL A 359 18.65 -16.26 -17.61
N GLN A 360 18.52 -17.25 -18.50
CA GLN A 360 17.24 -17.90 -18.80
C GLN A 360 16.65 -18.64 -17.59
N ASP A 361 17.48 -19.23 -16.72
CA ASP A 361 17.01 -19.84 -15.48
C ASP A 361 16.48 -18.78 -14.50
N GLN A 362 17.11 -17.61 -14.42
CA GLN A 362 16.61 -16.50 -13.59
C GLN A 362 15.28 -15.97 -14.09
N ILE A 363 15.09 -15.83 -15.42
CA ILE A 363 13.79 -15.45 -16.00
C ILE A 363 12.70 -16.45 -15.60
N LYS A 364 12.96 -17.76 -15.74
CA LYS A 364 11.98 -18.79 -15.35
C LYS A 364 11.66 -18.75 -13.85
N TYR A 365 12.65 -18.43 -13.02
CA TYR A 365 12.44 -18.28 -11.59
C TYR A 365 11.61 -17.03 -11.27
N LEU A 366 11.88 -15.90 -11.94
CA LEU A 366 11.10 -14.68 -11.84
C LEU A 366 9.64 -14.90 -12.28
N ASP A 367 9.40 -15.55 -13.42
CA ASP A 367 8.05 -15.86 -13.89
C ASP A 367 7.24 -16.64 -12.83
N LYS A 368 7.86 -17.66 -12.23
CA LYS A 368 7.25 -18.42 -11.12
C LYS A 368 7.00 -17.55 -9.89
N LEU A 369 7.92 -16.65 -9.57
CA LEU A 369 7.82 -15.77 -8.41
C LEU A 369 6.72 -14.71 -8.60
N ILE A 370 6.60 -14.12 -9.79
CA ILE A 370 5.58 -13.13 -10.14
C ILE A 370 4.18 -13.74 -9.99
N ILE A 371 3.95 -14.93 -10.53
CA ILE A 371 2.68 -15.66 -10.38
C ILE A 371 2.43 -15.99 -8.90
N TRP A 372 3.47 -16.38 -8.16
CA TRP A 372 3.32 -16.69 -6.74
C TRP A 372 2.99 -15.45 -5.89
N PHE A 373 3.53 -14.27 -6.25
CA PHE A 373 3.25 -13.00 -5.57
C PHE A 373 1.83 -12.48 -5.77
N GLU A 374 1.14 -12.92 -6.83
CA GLU A 374 -0.28 -12.63 -7.09
C GLU A 374 -1.18 -13.13 -5.95
N ASN A 375 -0.78 -14.22 -5.29
CA ASN A 375 -1.52 -14.74 -4.14
C ASN A 375 -1.16 -13.96 -2.85
N ASN A 376 -2.09 -13.12 -2.40
CA ASN A 376 -1.94 -12.35 -1.16
C ASN A 376 -2.11 -13.18 0.13
N LYS A 377 -2.51 -14.46 0.04
CA LYS A 377 -2.64 -15.34 1.22
C LYS A 377 -1.30 -15.78 1.80
N HIS A 378 -0.19 -15.61 1.08
CA HIS A 378 1.14 -15.95 1.58
C HIS A 378 1.59 -14.99 2.67
N LYS A 379 2.19 -15.54 3.74
CA LYS A 379 2.68 -14.72 4.85
C LYS A 379 3.83 -13.83 4.39
N PRO A 380 3.97 -12.60 4.91
CA PRO A 380 5.06 -11.73 4.50
C PRO A 380 6.46 -12.32 4.72
N SER A 381 6.65 -13.12 5.78
CA SER A 381 7.91 -13.84 6.03
C SER A 381 8.25 -14.85 4.92
N GLU A 382 7.25 -15.52 4.34
CA GLU A 382 7.45 -16.43 3.20
C GLU A 382 7.84 -15.65 1.96
N LYS A 383 7.18 -14.51 1.72
CA LYS A 383 7.47 -13.61 0.59
C LYS A 383 8.90 -13.04 0.69
N ILE A 384 9.31 -12.61 1.87
CA ILE A 384 10.69 -12.16 2.16
C ILE A 384 11.68 -13.29 1.86
N ALA A 385 11.45 -14.50 2.38
CA ALA A 385 12.35 -15.63 2.16
C ALA A 385 12.51 -15.99 0.68
N LYS A 386 11.45 -15.85 -0.13
CA LYS A 386 11.51 -16.07 -1.59
C LYS A 386 12.33 -14.98 -2.29
N LEU A 387 12.16 -13.72 -1.92
CA LEU A 387 12.97 -12.62 -2.46
C LEU A 387 14.43 -12.73 -2.04
N GLU A 388 14.72 -13.14 -0.79
CA GLU A 388 16.10 -13.40 -0.32
C GLU A 388 16.75 -14.56 -1.10
N ALA A 389 15.99 -15.62 -1.37
CA ALA A 389 16.46 -16.73 -2.21
C ALA A 389 16.76 -16.28 -3.65
N LEU A 390 15.92 -15.42 -4.23
CA LEU A 390 16.18 -14.79 -5.54
C LEU A 390 17.45 -13.93 -5.48
N ASN A 391 17.57 -13.05 -4.48
CA ASN A 391 18.72 -12.16 -4.32
C ASN A 391 20.02 -12.94 -4.20
N LYS A 392 20.02 -14.02 -3.42
CA LYS A 392 21.18 -14.92 -3.28
C LYS A 392 21.56 -15.59 -4.61
N LYS A 393 20.58 -15.98 -5.42
CA LYS A 393 20.84 -16.54 -6.76
C LYS A 393 21.39 -15.48 -7.71
N MET A 394 20.81 -14.28 -7.69
CA MET A 394 21.24 -13.15 -8.51
C MET A 394 22.67 -12.74 -8.17
N GLY A 395 23.01 -12.58 -6.89
CA GLY A 395 24.37 -12.25 -6.46
C GLY A 395 25.41 -13.29 -6.90
N LYS A 396 25.08 -14.59 -6.85
CA LYS A 396 25.95 -15.64 -7.39
C LYS A 396 26.17 -15.51 -8.91
N LEU A 397 25.12 -15.12 -9.64
CA LEU A 397 25.23 -14.90 -11.08
C LEU A 397 26.08 -13.67 -11.38
N VAL A 398 25.87 -12.57 -10.67
CA VAL A 398 26.68 -11.32 -10.79
C VAL A 398 28.17 -11.63 -10.62
N GLU A 399 28.55 -12.40 -9.60
CA GLU A 399 29.96 -12.78 -9.40
C GLU A 399 30.51 -13.65 -10.53
N LYS A 400 29.72 -14.56 -11.09
CA LYS A 400 30.14 -15.39 -12.22
C LYS A 400 30.36 -14.60 -13.50
N VAL A 401 29.58 -13.54 -13.71
CA VAL A 401 29.66 -12.69 -14.91
C VAL A 401 30.46 -11.42 -14.67
N ARG A 402 31.28 -11.37 -13.61
CA ARG A 402 32.04 -10.17 -13.21
C ARG A 402 32.88 -9.57 -14.33
N ASP A 403 33.40 -10.41 -15.22
CA ASP A 403 34.23 -10.00 -16.36
C ASP A 403 33.40 -9.66 -17.63
N SER A 404 32.07 -9.72 -17.54
CA SER A 404 31.17 -9.43 -18.67
C SER A 404 30.79 -7.95 -18.70
N ASN A 405 31.31 -7.23 -19.69
CA ASN A 405 30.98 -5.81 -19.92
C ASN A 405 29.49 -5.56 -20.22
N LEU A 406 28.74 -6.58 -20.64
CA LEU A 406 27.31 -6.45 -20.97
C LEU A 406 26.38 -6.87 -19.83
N LEU A 407 26.75 -7.87 -19.04
CA LEU A 407 25.85 -8.48 -18.06
C LEU A 407 26.11 -8.00 -16.63
N TYR A 408 27.34 -7.63 -16.29
CA TYR A 408 27.71 -7.37 -14.91
C TYR A 408 26.90 -6.22 -14.30
N GLU A 409 26.94 -5.04 -14.91
CA GLU A 409 26.26 -3.85 -14.39
C GLU A 409 24.73 -4.02 -14.32
N PRO A 410 24.03 -4.46 -15.40
CA PRO A 410 22.59 -4.67 -15.32
C PRO A 410 22.15 -5.71 -14.28
N LEU A 411 22.93 -6.80 -14.10
CA LEU A 411 22.60 -7.82 -13.10
C LEU A 411 22.93 -7.36 -11.67
N ARG A 412 23.94 -6.50 -11.50
CA ARG A 412 24.22 -5.84 -10.21
C ARG A 412 23.09 -4.90 -9.82
N GLU A 413 22.61 -4.09 -10.76
CA GLU A 413 21.43 -3.24 -10.57
C GLU A 413 20.19 -4.08 -10.24
N ALA A 414 19.97 -5.19 -10.95
CA ALA A 414 18.90 -6.14 -10.65
C ALA A 414 18.96 -6.66 -9.21
N SER A 415 20.14 -7.09 -8.74
CA SER A 415 20.33 -7.55 -7.36
C SER A 415 20.04 -6.45 -6.33
N THR A 416 20.43 -5.21 -6.65
CA THR A 416 20.14 -4.04 -5.81
C THR A 416 18.64 -3.77 -5.73
N LYS A 417 17.94 -3.81 -6.87
CA LYS A 417 16.47 -3.68 -6.92
C LYS A 417 15.78 -4.77 -6.08
N ILE A 418 16.21 -6.04 -6.17
CA ILE A 418 15.64 -7.11 -5.34
C ILE A 418 15.84 -6.83 -3.85
N SER A 419 17.00 -6.29 -3.46
CA SER A 419 17.28 -5.90 -2.07
C SER A 419 16.33 -4.79 -1.60
N HIS A 420 16.07 -3.78 -2.44
CA HIS A 420 15.06 -2.75 -2.16
C HIS A 420 13.65 -3.33 -2.04
N LEU A 421 13.27 -4.33 -2.85
CA LEU A 421 11.97 -5.00 -2.74
C LEU A 421 11.80 -5.74 -1.41
N ILE A 422 12.85 -6.43 -0.93
CA ILE A 422 12.84 -7.08 0.38
C ILE A 422 12.59 -6.05 1.48
N MET A 423 13.27 -4.90 1.38
CA MET A 423 13.11 -3.80 2.32
C MET A 423 11.71 -3.19 2.25
N GLN A 424 11.19 -2.88 1.06
CA GLN A 424 9.84 -2.36 0.86
C GLN A 424 8.80 -3.28 1.50
N LEU A 425 8.96 -4.60 1.37
CA LEU A 425 8.07 -5.57 2.01
C LEU A 425 8.17 -5.53 3.54
N LYS A 426 9.38 -5.40 4.10
CA LYS A 426 9.60 -5.23 5.55
C LYS A 426 8.95 -3.93 6.07
N ILE A 427 9.11 -2.82 5.34
CA ILE A 427 8.52 -1.51 5.68
C ILE A 427 7.00 -1.52 5.52
N GLY A 428 6.48 -2.13 4.46
CA GLY A 428 5.03 -2.24 4.22
C GLY A 428 4.31 -3.00 5.34
N ASN A 429 4.94 -4.03 5.88
CA ASN A 429 4.46 -4.73 7.09
C ASN A 429 4.50 -3.86 8.36
N SER A 430 5.26 -2.76 8.33
CA SER A 430 5.38 -1.77 9.40
C SER A 430 4.49 -0.55 9.19
N SER A 431 3.52 -0.59 8.25
CA SER A 431 2.59 0.51 7.95
C SER A 431 1.83 1.06 9.17
N GLY A 432 1.45 0.18 10.10
CA GLY A 432 0.89 0.60 11.40
C GLY A 432 1.84 1.50 12.18
N LEU A 433 3.11 1.10 12.29
CA LEU A 433 4.14 1.86 12.99
C LEU A 433 4.43 3.21 12.32
N ILE A 434 4.40 3.28 10.98
CA ILE A 434 4.53 4.56 10.24
C ILE A 434 3.40 5.52 10.64
N SER A 435 2.15 5.07 10.53
CA SER A 435 1.00 5.92 10.84
C SER A 435 0.96 6.37 12.31
N GLU A 436 1.42 5.51 13.22
CA GLU A 436 1.56 5.83 14.63
C GLU A 436 2.68 6.87 14.86
N ALA A 437 3.83 6.70 14.21
CA ALA A 437 4.95 7.63 14.32
C ALA A 437 4.63 9.01 13.73
N GLU A 438 3.95 9.07 12.58
CA GLU A 438 3.45 10.31 11.97
C GLU A 438 2.50 11.05 12.92
N TYR A 439 1.61 10.32 13.60
CA TYR A 439 0.75 10.90 14.62
C TYR A 439 1.56 11.54 15.75
N VAL A 440 2.47 10.79 16.38
CA VAL A 440 3.26 11.31 17.51
C VAL A 440 4.16 12.48 17.07
N TYR A 441 4.72 12.43 15.87
CA TYR A 441 5.50 13.52 15.29
C TYR A 441 4.65 14.78 15.14
N THR A 442 3.53 14.69 14.42
CA THR A 442 2.68 15.83 14.09
C THR A 442 2.12 16.52 15.33
N HIS A 443 1.76 15.73 16.35
CA HIS A 443 1.11 16.24 17.56
C HIS A 443 2.10 16.63 18.66
N HIS A 444 3.29 16.02 18.73
CA HIS A 444 4.20 16.15 19.86
C HIS A 444 5.67 16.38 19.46
N LEU A 445 6.31 15.45 18.74
CA LEU A 445 7.78 15.47 18.56
C LEU A 445 8.26 16.58 17.61
N SER A 446 7.41 17.06 16.71
CA SER A 446 7.71 18.21 15.83
C SER A 446 7.67 19.56 16.54
N LYS A 447 7.11 19.63 17.75
CA LYS A 447 6.91 20.89 18.48
C LYS A 447 8.21 21.33 19.16
N ALA A 448 8.45 22.63 19.19
CA ALA A 448 9.52 23.20 20.00
C ALA A 448 9.29 22.91 21.48
N TYR A 449 10.39 22.70 22.22
CA TYR A 449 10.38 22.71 23.68
C TYR A 449 9.84 24.04 24.20
N LYS A 450 8.95 23.99 25.21
CA LYS A 450 8.41 25.21 25.86
C LYS A 450 9.22 25.67 27.07
N GLU A 451 9.99 24.79 27.69
CA GLU A 451 10.70 25.03 28.95
C GLU A 451 12.23 25.06 28.71
N THR A 452 12.65 25.74 27.63
CA THR A 452 14.06 25.83 27.19
C THR A 452 14.96 26.59 28.17
N ASP A 453 14.38 27.37 29.08
CA ASP A 453 15.06 28.03 30.19
C ASP A 453 15.66 27.04 31.20
N MET A 454 15.13 25.82 31.27
CA MET A 454 15.67 24.77 32.14
C MET A 454 16.88 24.04 31.55
N ASP A 455 16.87 23.80 30.23
CA ASP A 455 17.97 23.20 29.47
C ASP A 455 17.75 23.43 27.97
N SER A 456 18.66 24.17 27.34
CA SER A 456 18.61 24.52 25.92
C SER A 456 19.55 23.69 25.04
N THR A 457 20.35 22.78 25.62
CA THR A 457 21.50 22.14 24.96
C THR A 457 21.15 21.46 23.63
N ASP A 458 19.99 20.82 23.57
CA ASP A 458 19.45 20.16 22.38
C ASP A 458 18.01 20.61 22.08
N ALA A 459 17.72 21.90 22.23
CA ALA A 459 16.39 22.43 21.96
C ALA A 459 16.07 22.48 20.46
N VAL A 460 17.06 22.87 19.65
CA VAL A 460 16.92 23.06 18.21
C VAL A 460 18.25 22.78 17.51
N LEU A 461 18.20 22.10 16.36
CA LEU A 461 19.28 22.03 15.38
C LEU A 461 18.88 22.86 14.14
N LYS A 462 19.74 23.79 13.72
CA LYS A 462 19.51 24.66 12.56
C LYS A 462 20.63 24.50 11.55
N HIS A 463 20.27 24.39 10.27
CA HIS A 463 21.20 24.49 9.16
C HIS A 463 20.44 25.09 7.98
N ASP A 464 21.00 26.14 7.38
CA ASP A 464 20.34 26.97 6.37
C ASP A 464 18.93 27.41 6.82
N ASN A 465 17.92 27.12 6.00
CA ASN A 465 16.51 27.46 6.24
C ASN A 465 15.71 26.31 6.90
N GLN A 466 16.37 25.25 7.35
CA GLN A 466 15.72 24.11 8.01
C GLN A 466 15.96 24.13 9.52
N VAL A 467 14.89 23.84 10.26
CA VAL A 467 14.89 23.83 11.73
C VAL A 467 14.33 22.49 12.20
N ILE A 468 15.14 21.75 12.95
CA ILE A 468 14.72 20.51 13.61
C ILE A 468 14.59 20.80 15.10
N HIS A 469 13.36 20.68 15.61
CA HIS A 469 13.10 20.80 17.05
C HIS A 469 13.42 19.49 17.76
N ARG A 470 13.93 19.61 19.00
CA ARG A 470 14.17 18.47 19.90
C ARG A 470 15.06 17.39 19.26
N PRO A 471 16.17 17.73 18.57
CA PRO A 471 16.98 16.79 17.79
C PRO A 471 17.40 15.53 18.57
N ASN A 472 17.71 15.65 19.87
CA ASN A 472 18.11 14.51 20.69
C ASN A 472 16.94 13.57 21.07
N HIS A 473 15.70 14.06 21.11
CA HIS A 473 14.51 13.32 21.54
C HIS A 473 13.32 13.51 20.58
N GLY A 474 13.60 13.54 19.28
CA GLY A 474 12.63 13.72 18.20
C GLY A 474 12.14 12.41 17.58
N LEU A 475 11.68 12.50 16.34
CA LEU A 475 11.14 11.37 15.57
C LEU A 475 12.18 10.26 15.34
N ALA A 476 13.39 10.62 14.90
CA ALA A 476 14.46 9.66 14.60
C ALA A 476 14.78 8.78 15.82
N HIS A 477 15.01 9.38 17.00
CA HIS A 477 15.18 8.66 18.26
C HIS A 477 14.00 7.71 18.53
N SER A 478 12.77 8.25 18.52
CA SER A 478 11.55 7.51 18.88
C SER A 478 11.32 6.29 17.98
N LEU A 479 11.58 6.42 16.67
CA LEU A 479 11.49 5.32 15.72
C LEU A 479 12.62 4.30 15.91
N ARG A 480 13.87 4.73 16.13
CA ARG A 480 14.96 3.79 16.42
C ARG A 480 14.66 2.94 17.64
N VAL A 481 14.27 3.54 18.77
CA VAL A 481 13.96 2.77 19.98
C VAL A 481 12.74 1.86 19.82
N ALA A 482 11.73 2.25 19.04
CA ALA A 482 10.62 1.38 18.68
C ALA A 482 11.08 0.18 17.82
N THR A 483 12.02 0.37 16.90
CA THR A 483 12.58 -0.71 16.07
C THR A 483 13.60 -1.59 16.80
N TYR A 484 14.07 -1.20 18.00
CA TYR A 484 14.94 -2.03 18.85
C TYR A 484 14.17 -3.06 19.67
N ILE A 485 12.87 -2.84 19.93
CA ILE A 485 12.02 -3.78 20.69
C ILE A 485 12.15 -5.25 20.21
N PRO A 486 11.95 -5.58 18.91
CA PRO A 486 12.09 -6.97 18.47
C PRO A 486 13.52 -7.51 18.66
N LEU A 487 14.55 -6.69 18.45
CA LEU A 487 15.96 -7.10 18.63
C LEU A 487 16.27 -7.43 20.09
N VAL A 488 15.78 -6.61 21.03
CA VAL A 488 15.96 -6.82 22.47
C VAL A 488 15.22 -8.07 22.94
N VAL A 489 14.02 -8.31 22.43
CA VAL A 489 13.24 -9.52 22.76
C VAL A 489 13.96 -10.76 22.28
N GLU A 490 14.41 -10.80 21.02
CA GLU A 490 15.18 -11.93 20.49
C GLU A 490 16.46 -12.19 21.31
N TYR A 491 17.16 -11.13 21.68
CA TYR A 491 18.34 -11.22 22.52
C TYR A 491 18.03 -11.83 23.90
N PHE A 492 16.99 -11.35 24.60
CA PHE A 492 16.60 -11.89 25.90
C PHE A 492 16.03 -13.30 25.84
N GLN A 493 15.36 -13.69 24.75
CA GLN A 493 14.90 -15.08 24.56
C GLN A 493 16.07 -16.07 24.65
N GLN A 494 17.25 -15.68 24.16
CA GLN A 494 18.43 -16.54 24.08
C GLN A 494 19.33 -16.45 25.31
N PHE A 495 19.55 -15.24 25.86
CA PHE A 495 20.64 -15.01 26.82
C PHE A 495 20.21 -14.47 28.18
N ALA A 496 18.93 -14.13 28.37
CA ALA A 496 18.44 -13.70 29.68
C ALA A 496 18.41 -14.87 30.68
N LYS A 497 18.37 -14.53 31.98
CA LYS A 497 18.10 -15.50 33.04
C LYS A 497 16.77 -16.24 32.78
N PRO A 498 16.61 -17.50 33.23
CA PRO A 498 15.54 -18.39 32.76
C PRO A 498 14.12 -17.80 32.84
N LYS A 499 13.80 -17.10 33.95
CA LYS A 499 12.49 -16.45 34.15
C LYS A 499 12.19 -15.40 33.07
N LEU A 500 13.15 -14.53 32.76
CA LEU A 500 12.99 -13.46 31.76
C LEU A 500 12.98 -14.05 30.34
N SER A 501 13.90 -14.98 30.05
CA SER A 501 13.95 -15.69 28.76
C SER A 501 12.61 -16.36 28.43
N GLN A 502 12.03 -17.11 29.38
CA GLN A 502 10.73 -17.76 29.20
C GLN A 502 9.59 -16.75 28.96
N LEU A 503 9.59 -15.61 29.66
CA LEU A 503 8.59 -14.57 29.45
C LEU A 503 8.71 -13.95 28.06
N CYS A 504 9.93 -13.68 27.59
CA CYS A 504 10.19 -13.15 26.25
C CYS A 504 9.80 -14.14 25.13
N GLN A 505 9.94 -15.46 25.36
CA GLN A 505 9.49 -16.49 24.41
C GLN A 505 7.96 -16.54 24.27
N ASN A 506 7.23 -16.12 25.31
CA ASN A 506 5.77 -16.09 25.34
C ASN A 506 5.16 -14.77 24.81
N LEU A 507 5.98 -13.81 24.37
CA LEU A 507 5.49 -12.58 23.76
C LEU A 507 5.05 -12.84 22.31
N ASN A 508 3.82 -12.43 21.98
CA ASN A 508 3.29 -12.53 20.63
C ASN A 508 3.48 -11.21 19.86
N SER A 509 3.21 -11.24 18.55
CA SER A 509 3.36 -10.08 17.66
C SER A 509 2.53 -8.87 18.06
N GLU A 510 1.34 -9.07 18.63
CA GLU A 510 0.47 -7.98 19.07
C GLU A 510 1.03 -7.27 20.32
N GLU A 511 1.61 -8.01 21.26
CA GLU A 511 2.27 -7.39 22.42
C GLU A 511 3.52 -6.61 21.98
N LEU A 512 4.26 -7.10 20.97
CA LEU A 512 5.40 -6.37 20.40
C LEU A 512 4.95 -5.05 19.77
N LYS A 513 3.92 -5.04 18.93
CA LYS A 513 3.38 -3.80 18.33
C LYS A 513 2.99 -2.78 19.40
N LYS A 514 2.32 -3.22 20.47
CA LYS A 514 1.94 -2.34 21.58
C LYS A 514 3.17 -1.76 22.30
N LEU A 515 4.24 -2.54 22.47
CA LEU A 515 5.51 -2.02 23.01
C LEU A 515 6.17 -1.00 22.07
N GLN A 516 6.18 -1.26 20.76
CA GLN A 516 6.71 -0.31 19.77
C GLN A 516 5.94 1.02 19.82
N LEU A 517 4.61 0.96 19.89
CA LEU A 517 3.76 2.13 20.11
C LEU A 517 4.11 2.86 21.41
N CYS A 518 4.34 2.14 22.51
CA CYS A 518 4.77 2.76 23.77
C CYS A 518 6.10 3.52 23.62
N MET A 519 7.04 2.94 22.88
CA MET A 519 8.34 3.56 22.65
C MET A 519 8.22 4.86 21.83
N LEU A 520 7.30 4.93 20.87
CA LEU A 520 7.02 6.18 20.14
C LEU A 520 6.57 7.31 21.07
N PHE A 521 5.73 7.00 22.06
CA PHE A 521 5.25 8.00 23.03
C PHE A 521 6.23 8.26 24.18
N SER A 522 7.28 7.44 24.35
CA SER A 522 8.06 7.40 25.59
C SER A 522 8.70 8.74 25.98
N VAL A 523 9.03 9.60 25.00
CA VAL A 523 9.61 10.93 25.19
C VAL A 523 8.74 12.09 24.65
N SER A 524 7.50 11.79 24.24
CA SER A 524 6.59 12.76 23.62
C SER A 524 6.28 13.95 24.53
N GLY A 525 6.19 13.73 25.84
CA GLY A 525 5.86 14.74 26.85
C GLY A 525 7.00 15.62 27.38
N ARG A 526 8.25 15.47 26.90
CA ARG A 526 9.33 16.36 27.37
C ARG A 526 9.15 17.78 26.81
N GLU A 527 9.39 18.78 27.66
CA GLU A 527 9.36 20.21 27.28
C GLU A 527 10.73 20.90 27.42
N SER A 528 11.79 20.13 27.74
CA SER A 528 13.21 20.52 27.65
C SER A 528 14.08 19.25 27.56
N ASP A 529 15.39 19.40 27.30
CA ASP A 529 16.27 18.21 27.20
C ASP A 529 16.76 17.66 28.55
N LEU A 530 16.37 18.32 29.64
CA LEU A 530 16.80 18.10 31.03
C LEU A 530 16.83 16.63 31.46
N ALA A 531 18.01 16.16 31.86
CA ALA A 531 18.22 14.81 32.34
C ALA A 531 17.56 14.55 33.71
N PHE A 532 17.17 13.29 33.97
CA PHE A 532 16.60 12.86 35.26
C PHE A 532 17.48 13.24 36.46
N LYS A 533 18.81 13.09 36.33
CA LYS A 533 19.75 13.42 37.42
C LYS A 533 19.75 14.91 37.78
N SER A 534 19.41 15.79 36.84
CA SER A 534 19.40 17.23 37.05
C SER A 534 18.13 17.67 37.79
N ASN A 535 16.97 17.09 37.45
CA ASN A 535 15.71 17.35 38.15
C ASN A 535 14.76 16.13 38.07
N PRO A 536 14.75 15.25 39.08
CA PRO A 536 13.92 14.05 39.08
C PRO A 536 12.42 14.34 39.03
N ASP A 537 11.94 15.38 39.72
CA ASP A 537 10.52 15.74 39.76
C ASP A 537 10.03 16.20 38.39
N LYS A 538 10.80 17.07 37.75
CA LYS A 538 10.45 17.57 36.43
C LYS A 538 10.48 16.47 35.37
N TYR A 539 11.45 15.57 35.45
CA TYR A 539 11.50 14.41 34.58
C TYR A 539 10.29 13.49 34.77
N ARG A 540 9.79 13.33 36.01
CA ARG A 540 8.54 12.59 36.28
C ARG A 540 7.32 13.27 35.66
N GLU A 541 7.24 14.61 35.67
CA GLU A 541 6.18 15.32 34.95
C GLU A 541 6.22 15.01 33.44
N TYR A 542 7.39 15.01 32.82
CA TYR A 542 7.52 14.66 31.40
C TYR A 542 7.04 13.23 31.11
N ARG A 543 7.36 12.28 31.99
CA ARG A 543 6.86 10.89 31.88
C ARG A 543 5.34 10.82 32.03
N GLN A 544 4.77 11.58 32.97
CA GLN A 544 3.32 11.68 33.16
C GLN A 544 2.63 12.21 31.89
N ARG A 545 3.14 13.30 31.31
CA ARG A 545 2.63 13.87 30.06
C ARG A 545 2.73 12.87 28.90
N SER A 546 3.85 12.16 28.75
CA SER A 546 4.00 11.10 27.75
C SER A 546 2.94 9.99 27.91
N ALA A 547 2.67 9.57 29.15
CA ALA A 547 1.67 8.55 29.44
C ALA A 547 0.24 9.04 29.14
N GLU A 548 -0.08 10.29 29.45
CA GLU A 548 -1.37 10.91 29.14
C GLU A 548 -1.61 11.04 27.63
N GLN A 549 -0.59 11.47 26.88
CA GLN A 549 -0.63 11.54 25.42
C GLN A 549 -0.88 10.16 24.81
N PHE A 550 -0.21 9.12 25.32
CA PHE A 550 -0.48 7.74 24.93
C PHE A 550 -1.92 7.31 25.23
N ILE A 551 -2.45 7.59 26.44
CA ILE A 551 -3.83 7.25 26.82
C ILE A 551 -4.83 7.87 25.85
N LEU A 552 -4.66 9.15 25.51
CA LEU A 552 -5.54 9.86 24.59
C LEU A 552 -5.58 9.21 23.20
N TYR A 553 -4.42 8.81 22.68
CA TYR A 553 -4.34 8.11 21.39
C TYR A 553 -4.89 6.68 21.44
N ALA A 554 -4.60 5.95 22.52
CA ALA A 554 -4.82 4.51 22.62
C ALA A 554 -6.24 4.12 23.02
N ARG A 555 -7.00 5.01 23.68
CA ARG A 555 -8.31 4.69 24.30
C ARG A 555 -9.34 4.07 23.35
N ASP A 556 -9.30 4.43 22.06
CA ASP A 556 -10.24 3.95 21.04
C ASP A 556 -9.64 2.84 20.16
N LYS A 557 -8.40 2.42 20.48
CA LYS A 557 -7.61 1.47 19.66
C LYS A 557 -7.22 0.19 20.42
N MET A 558 -7.32 0.16 21.74
CA MET A 558 -7.01 -1.02 22.55
C MET A 558 -7.89 -1.13 23.79
N SER A 559 -7.83 -2.28 24.47
CA SER A 559 -8.59 -2.52 25.70
C SER A 559 -8.19 -1.54 26.81
N LYS A 560 -9.14 -1.18 27.69
CA LYS A 560 -8.87 -0.30 28.84
C LYS A 560 -7.73 -0.81 29.73
N ASP A 561 -7.63 -2.13 29.90
CA ASP A 561 -6.57 -2.76 30.69
C ASP A 561 -5.20 -2.65 30.03
N ASP A 562 -5.14 -2.81 28.69
CA ASP A 562 -3.90 -2.55 27.95
C ASP A 562 -3.49 -1.09 28.04
N VAL A 563 -4.41 -0.14 27.81
CA VAL A 563 -4.12 1.30 27.93
C VAL A 563 -3.49 1.59 29.29
N LYS A 564 -4.10 1.11 30.38
CA LYS A 564 -3.60 1.31 31.74
C LYS A 564 -2.21 0.68 31.94
N LYS A 565 -2.04 -0.57 31.52
CA LYS A 565 -0.78 -1.33 31.65
C LYS A 565 0.38 -0.61 30.95
N TYR A 566 0.17 -0.14 29.72
CA TYR A 566 1.20 0.46 28.90
C TYR A 566 1.49 1.92 29.28
N ALA A 567 0.47 2.68 29.67
CA ALA A 567 0.66 4.01 30.25
C ALA A 567 1.50 3.95 31.54
N GLU A 568 1.26 2.93 32.38
CA GLU A 568 2.05 2.68 33.59
C GLU A 568 3.52 2.38 33.27
N LEU A 569 3.80 1.64 32.19
CA LEU A 569 5.17 1.38 31.73
C LEU A 569 5.87 2.64 31.24
N ILE A 570 5.18 3.49 30.46
CA ILE A 570 5.73 4.79 29.99
C ILE A 570 6.04 5.69 31.20
N LEU A 571 5.09 5.80 32.13
CA LEU A 571 5.24 6.62 33.33
C LEU A 571 6.48 6.24 34.14
N ASN A 572 6.78 4.95 34.23
CA ASN A 572 7.86 4.43 35.04
C ASN A 572 9.15 4.17 34.27
N MET A 573 9.23 4.44 32.96
CA MET A 573 10.41 4.10 32.17
C MET A 573 11.68 4.79 32.70
N GLY A 574 12.70 3.99 33.03
CA GLY A 574 13.93 4.43 33.70
C GLY A 574 13.86 4.59 35.22
N ASN A 575 12.73 4.30 35.88
CA ASN A 575 12.57 4.37 37.34
C ASN A 575 12.97 3.04 38.02
N PRO A 576 14.13 2.96 38.71
CA PRO A 576 14.58 1.72 39.35
C PRO A 576 13.66 1.27 40.50
N ASP A 577 12.91 2.18 41.13
CA ASP A 577 12.02 1.85 42.24
C ASP A 577 10.71 1.20 41.79
N TYR A 578 10.37 1.29 40.51
CA TYR A 578 9.17 0.66 39.95
C TYR A 578 9.19 -0.86 40.14
N LEU A 579 10.36 -1.48 40.00
CA LEU A 579 10.54 -2.92 40.20
C LEU A 579 10.39 -3.36 41.67
N LYS A 580 10.46 -2.42 42.62
CA LYS A 580 10.23 -2.69 44.06
C LYS A 580 8.74 -2.64 44.42
N SER A 581 7.87 -2.24 43.49
CA SER A 581 6.42 -2.13 43.72
C SER A 581 5.78 -3.48 44.00
N LYS A 582 4.94 -3.56 45.04
CA LYS A 582 4.14 -4.76 45.34
C LYS A 582 3.15 -5.14 44.23
N LYS A 583 2.89 -4.25 43.27
CA LYS A 583 1.97 -4.45 42.14
C LYS A 583 2.67 -4.94 40.86
N ILE A 584 3.99 -5.12 40.88
CA ILE A 584 4.74 -5.58 39.71
C ILE A 584 4.47 -7.07 39.47
N THR A 585 4.03 -7.41 38.26
CA THR A 585 3.90 -8.81 37.84
C THR A 585 5.14 -9.22 37.05
N PRO A 586 5.48 -10.52 36.98
CA PRO A 586 6.61 -10.99 36.16
C PRO A 586 6.54 -10.50 34.71
N LYS A 587 5.33 -10.48 34.12
CA LYS A 587 5.14 -9.95 32.76
C LYS A 587 5.47 -8.46 32.69
N LYS A 588 4.97 -7.63 33.63
CA LYS A 588 5.29 -6.18 33.65
C LYS A 588 6.77 -5.91 33.85
N GLU A 589 7.42 -6.68 34.73
CA GLU A 589 8.87 -6.65 34.95
C GLU A 589 9.64 -6.91 33.64
N ALA A 590 9.26 -7.95 32.89
CA ALA A 590 9.88 -8.26 31.59
C ALA A 590 9.68 -7.13 30.56
N LEU A 591 8.45 -6.61 30.41
CA LEU A 591 8.16 -5.51 29.49
C LEU A 591 8.96 -4.24 29.84
N PHE A 592 9.10 -3.94 31.14
CA PHE A 592 9.91 -2.84 31.64
C PHE A 592 11.38 -2.98 31.26
N HIS A 593 11.97 -4.17 31.45
CA HIS A 593 13.36 -4.42 31.07
C HIS A 593 13.59 -4.31 29.56
N ILE A 594 12.65 -4.79 28.74
CA ILE A 594 12.72 -4.65 27.27
C ILE A 594 12.73 -3.17 26.86
N MET A 595 11.79 -2.38 27.36
CA MET A 595 11.70 -0.95 27.03
C MET A 595 12.92 -0.17 27.49
N ASN A 596 13.41 -0.43 28.71
CA ASN A 596 14.58 0.25 29.23
C ASN A 596 15.85 -0.08 28.45
N LEU A 597 16.09 -1.35 28.12
CA LEU A 597 17.27 -1.71 27.33
C LEU A 597 17.18 -1.10 25.93
N ALA A 598 16.01 -1.13 25.28
CA ALA A 598 15.81 -0.47 23.98
C ALA A 598 16.15 1.03 24.03
N HIS A 599 15.70 1.75 25.07
CA HIS A 599 16.05 3.16 25.27
C HIS A 599 17.55 3.36 25.56
N GLN A 600 18.15 2.49 26.37
CA GLN A 600 19.57 2.59 26.75
C GLN A 600 20.51 2.34 25.58
N LEU A 601 20.17 1.42 24.68
CA LEU A 601 20.95 1.17 23.46
C LEU A 601 21.11 2.45 22.62
N ASP A 602 20.07 3.26 22.50
CA ASP A 602 20.12 4.50 21.71
C ASP A 602 20.91 5.63 22.39
N LEU A 603 21.27 5.50 23.68
CA LEU A 603 22.08 6.51 24.39
C LEU A 603 23.49 6.65 23.81
N MET A 604 23.91 5.73 22.95
CA MET A 604 25.15 5.78 22.17
C MET A 604 25.31 7.11 21.39
N ARG A 605 24.18 7.75 21.03
CA ARG A 605 24.11 9.06 20.36
C ARG A 605 24.38 10.28 21.25
N CYS A 606 24.40 10.13 22.58
CA CYS A 606 24.47 11.27 23.49
C CYS A 606 25.30 11.03 24.77
N TYR A 607 25.70 9.79 25.06
CA TYR A 607 26.54 9.47 26.21
C TYR A 607 27.96 9.19 25.74
N HIS A 608 28.93 9.84 26.36
CA HIS A 608 30.35 9.48 26.22
C HIS A 608 30.61 8.06 26.75
N PHE A 609 31.68 7.45 26.26
CA PHE A 609 32.02 6.04 26.48
C PHE A 609 31.84 5.56 27.93
N ALA A 610 32.47 6.22 28.90
CA ALA A 610 32.37 5.82 30.31
C ALA A 610 30.92 5.85 30.84
N GLN A 611 30.15 6.87 30.48
CA GLN A 611 28.76 7.01 30.90
C GLN A 611 27.86 5.96 30.22
N TYR A 612 28.08 5.71 28.94
CA TYR A 612 27.34 4.70 28.17
C TYR A 612 27.61 3.29 28.70
N SER A 613 28.87 2.93 28.97
CA SER A 613 29.24 1.63 29.54
C SER A 613 28.51 1.37 30.87
N ILE A 614 28.43 2.36 31.75
CA ILE A 614 27.68 2.25 33.02
C ILE A 614 26.18 2.09 32.77
N ALA A 615 25.61 2.86 31.83
CA ALA A 615 24.19 2.79 31.52
C ALA A 615 23.78 1.41 30.99
N ILE A 616 24.59 0.86 30.07
CA ILE A 616 24.38 -0.49 29.54
C ILE A 616 24.54 -1.54 30.63
N ALA A 617 25.62 -1.51 31.40
CA ALA A 617 25.86 -2.49 32.47
C ALA A 617 24.67 -2.57 33.46
N ASN A 618 24.14 -1.41 33.87
CA ASN A 618 22.98 -1.33 34.76
C ASN A 618 21.69 -1.88 34.14
N GLY A 619 21.52 -1.72 32.82
CA GLY A 619 20.34 -2.17 32.08
C GLY A 619 20.34 -3.62 31.64
N HIS A 620 21.52 -4.23 31.59
CA HIS A 620 21.77 -5.47 30.87
C HIS A 620 22.39 -6.56 31.74
N ASP A 621 23.49 -6.27 32.44
CA ASP A 621 24.38 -7.31 32.99
C ASP A 621 23.70 -8.15 34.08
N SER A 622 22.86 -7.52 34.89
CA SER A 622 22.12 -8.20 35.96
C SER A 622 21.03 -9.15 35.43
N LEU A 623 20.67 -9.07 34.15
CA LEU A 623 19.55 -9.79 33.54
C LEU A 623 19.98 -11.01 32.71
N ILE A 624 21.27 -11.13 32.39
CA ILE A 624 21.79 -12.13 31.45
C ILE A 624 22.62 -13.22 32.13
N ILE A 625 22.86 -14.30 31.38
CA ILE A 625 23.83 -15.35 31.71
C ILE A 625 25.09 -15.09 30.87
N PRO A 626 26.20 -14.64 31.47
CA PRO A 626 27.38 -14.24 30.71
C PRO A 626 28.04 -15.45 30.02
N SER A 627 28.38 -15.30 28.75
CA SER A 627 29.17 -16.28 27.98
C SER A 627 29.83 -15.62 26.77
N ASN A 628 30.87 -16.26 26.22
CA ASN A 628 31.52 -15.76 24.98
C ASN A 628 30.55 -15.66 23.80
N THR A 629 29.54 -16.54 23.73
CA THR A 629 28.50 -16.46 22.70
C THR A 629 27.56 -15.30 22.96
N GLN A 630 27.08 -15.12 24.19
CA GLN A 630 26.25 -13.98 24.58
C GLN A 630 26.97 -12.65 24.27
N GLN A 631 28.25 -12.50 24.64
CA GLN A 631 29.00 -11.27 24.38
C GLN A 631 29.12 -10.97 22.88
N ARG A 632 29.35 -11.98 22.03
CA ARG A 632 29.38 -11.81 20.58
C ARG A 632 28.04 -11.34 20.02
N HIS A 633 26.93 -11.93 20.48
CA HIS A 633 25.59 -11.51 20.07
C HIS A 633 25.25 -10.10 20.56
N PHE A 634 25.67 -9.75 21.77
CA PHE A 634 25.47 -8.41 22.30
C PHE A 634 26.28 -7.36 21.53
N ASN A 635 27.53 -7.67 21.17
CA ASN A 635 28.35 -6.79 20.33
C ASN A 635 27.74 -6.63 18.92
N ALA A 636 27.14 -7.69 18.36
CA ALA A 636 26.40 -7.61 17.11
C ALA A 636 25.17 -6.70 17.23
N LEU A 637 24.40 -6.81 18.32
CA LEU A 637 23.28 -5.91 18.62
C LEU A 637 23.74 -4.45 18.72
N LEU A 638 24.82 -4.18 19.45
CA LEU A 638 25.40 -2.84 19.57
C LEU A 638 25.87 -2.30 18.21
N LYS A 639 26.43 -3.16 17.34
CA LYS A 639 26.82 -2.79 15.98
C LYS A 639 25.60 -2.38 15.15
N THR A 640 24.52 -3.17 15.17
CA THR A 640 23.25 -2.82 14.50
C THR A 640 22.70 -1.48 14.99
N VAL A 641 22.72 -1.24 16.31
CA VAL A 641 22.29 0.04 16.90
C VAL A 641 23.14 1.19 16.37
N SER A 642 24.47 1.08 16.43
CA SER A 642 25.41 2.07 15.91
C SER A 642 25.16 2.39 14.43
N GLN A 643 24.94 1.35 13.61
CA GLN A 643 24.66 1.50 12.18
C GLN A 643 23.34 2.22 11.91
N ARG A 644 22.28 1.93 12.69
CA ARG A 644 20.98 2.61 12.55
C ARG A 644 21.06 4.08 12.96
N ILE A 645 21.79 4.42 14.04
CA ILE A 645 21.99 5.83 14.44
C ILE A 645 22.71 6.58 13.32
N HIS A 646 23.81 6.01 12.82
CA HIS A 646 24.57 6.58 11.70
C HIS A 646 23.74 6.72 10.42
N ALA A 647 22.95 5.71 10.05
CA ALA A 647 22.09 5.73 8.86
C ALA A 647 20.99 6.81 8.94
N THR A 648 20.51 7.13 10.15
CA THR A 648 19.58 8.24 10.36
C THR A 648 20.26 9.61 10.44
N GLY A 649 21.57 9.70 10.21
CA GLY A 649 22.34 10.95 10.22
C GLY A 649 22.52 11.58 11.59
N ASP A 650 22.21 10.87 12.67
CA ASP A 650 22.31 11.37 14.04
C ASP A 650 23.79 11.35 14.50
N ARG A 651 24.10 12.15 15.51
CA ARG A 651 25.45 12.22 16.10
C ARG A 651 25.77 10.93 16.87
N LEU A 652 27.06 10.67 17.09
CA LEU A 652 27.53 9.41 17.70
C LEU A 652 28.71 9.68 18.65
N TYR A 653 28.54 9.34 19.93
CA TYR A 653 29.61 9.50 20.95
C TYR A 653 30.32 8.19 21.28
N CYS A 654 29.75 7.06 20.88
CA CYS A 654 30.33 5.73 21.03
C CYS A 654 30.02 4.93 19.78
N GLN A 655 30.90 4.01 19.35
CA GLN A 655 30.62 3.11 18.23
C GLN A 655 31.19 1.72 18.48
N VAL A 656 30.71 0.73 17.71
CA VAL A 656 31.33 -0.60 17.70
C VAL A 656 32.30 -0.71 16.52
N LYS A 657 33.59 -0.79 16.81
CA LYS A 657 34.66 -1.02 15.85
C LYS A 657 35.40 -2.31 16.20
N ASP A 658 35.61 -3.19 15.22
CA ASP A 658 36.30 -4.48 15.42
C ASP A 658 35.72 -5.32 16.59
N ASN A 659 34.39 -5.34 16.71
CA ASN A 659 33.62 -5.98 17.79
C ASN A 659 33.93 -5.44 19.20
N GLN A 660 34.50 -4.24 19.32
CA GLN A 660 34.70 -3.55 20.58
C GLN A 660 33.96 -2.21 20.57
N LEU A 661 33.34 -1.89 21.69
CA LEU A 661 32.79 -0.56 21.90
C LEU A 661 33.96 0.41 22.12
N VAL A 662 33.99 1.50 21.37
CA VAL A 662 35.02 2.55 21.44
C VAL A 662 34.35 3.93 21.49
N SER A 663 35.10 4.94 21.92
CA SER A 663 34.63 6.33 21.83
C SER A 663 34.49 6.77 20.37
N SER A 664 33.49 7.60 20.09
CA SER A 664 33.33 8.32 18.82
C SER A 664 33.01 9.79 19.09
N THR A 665 33.13 10.64 18.08
CA THR A 665 32.74 12.06 18.12
C THR A 665 32.23 12.48 16.74
N GLU A 666 31.31 11.70 16.20
CA GLU A 666 30.63 12.03 14.95
C GLU A 666 29.51 13.03 15.23
N ASP A 667 29.48 14.12 14.48
CA ASP A 667 28.40 15.12 14.54
C ASP A 667 27.27 14.74 13.56
N TYR A 668 26.15 15.47 13.63
CA TYR A 668 25.01 15.28 12.75
C TYR A 668 25.39 15.37 11.26
N ASN A 669 24.96 14.38 10.47
CA ASN A 669 24.83 14.53 9.02
C ASN A 669 23.49 15.22 8.72
N PHE A 670 23.48 16.55 8.74
CA PHE A 670 22.25 17.33 8.74
C PHE A 670 21.26 16.97 7.60
N PRO A 671 21.67 16.84 6.32
CA PRO A 671 20.71 16.48 5.25
C PRO A 671 20.00 15.14 5.47
N VAL A 672 20.73 14.14 5.96
CA VAL A 672 20.16 12.81 6.26
C VAL A 672 19.30 12.88 7.52
N PHE A 673 19.80 13.58 8.55
CA PHE A 673 19.12 13.74 9.82
C PHE A 673 17.80 14.51 9.71
N ALA A 674 17.76 15.55 8.87
CA ALA A 674 16.57 16.32 8.60
C ALA A 674 15.47 15.43 8.01
N ARG A 675 15.79 14.65 6.96
CA ARG A 675 14.86 13.68 6.35
C ARG A 675 14.35 12.67 7.39
N ALA A 676 15.24 12.05 8.15
CA ALA A 676 14.88 11.08 9.18
C ALA A 676 14.08 11.69 10.34
N SER A 677 14.28 12.98 10.62
CA SER A 677 13.61 13.67 11.74
C SER A 677 12.27 14.28 11.37
N THR A 678 11.97 14.43 10.07
CA THR A 678 10.71 15.04 9.61
C THR A 678 9.76 14.09 8.89
N ASP A 679 10.23 12.92 8.46
CA ASP A 679 9.43 11.92 7.73
C ASP A 679 9.64 10.52 8.32
N ALA A 680 8.55 9.93 8.84
CA ALA A 680 8.58 8.63 9.50
C ALA A 680 8.89 7.48 8.56
N ARG A 681 8.45 7.57 7.30
CA ARG A 681 8.70 6.56 6.28
C ARG A 681 10.16 6.59 5.86
N GLU A 682 10.70 7.78 5.60
CA GLU A 682 12.13 7.97 5.29
C GLU A 682 13.01 7.48 6.44
N CYS A 683 12.67 7.81 7.69
CA CYS A 683 13.41 7.32 8.85
C CYS A 683 13.42 5.79 8.94
N LEU A 684 12.27 5.14 8.78
CA LEU A 684 12.19 3.68 8.82
C LEU A 684 12.89 3.02 7.64
N GLN A 685 12.89 3.67 6.49
CA GLN A 685 13.66 3.23 5.33
C GLN A 685 15.15 3.22 5.63
N LEU A 686 15.71 4.33 6.12
CA LEU A 686 17.13 4.41 6.49
C LEU A 686 17.52 3.37 7.56
N ILE A 687 16.65 3.14 8.54
CA ILE A 687 16.85 2.08 9.55
C ILE A 687 16.88 0.70 8.90
N ALA A 688 15.98 0.41 7.97
CA ALA A 688 15.90 -0.89 7.31
C ALA A 688 17.06 -1.14 6.34
N GLU A 689 17.56 -0.09 5.67
CA GLU A 689 18.75 -0.13 4.82
C GLU A 689 20.01 -0.48 5.62
N ALA A 690 20.12 0.05 6.85
CA ALA A 690 21.25 -0.24 7.74
C ALA A 690 21.34 -1.72 8.18
N ASP A 691 20.21 -2.43 8.20
CA ASP A 691 20.15 -3.86 8.56
C ASP A 691 20.50 -4.79 7.39
N ALA A 692 20.53 -4.28 6.15
CA ALA A 692 20.91 -5.08 5.01
C ALA A 692 22.42 -5.35 5.06
N PRO A 693 22.88 -6.61 4.88
CA PRO A 693 24.31 -6.87 4.78
C PRO A 693 24.87 -6.05 3.61
N ASN A 694 25.79 -5.11 3.93
CA ASN A 694 26.51 -4.28 2.96
C ASN A 694 27.10 -5.15 1.84
N LEU A 695 26.41 -5.22 0.70
CA LEU A 695 26.96 -5.69 -0.57
C LEU A 695 27.74 -4.56 -1.27
N THR A 696 27.70 -3.34 -0.72
CA THR A 696 28.17 -2.09 -1.32
C THR A 696 29.58 -1.68 -0.94
N SER A 697 30.31 -2.44 -0.11
CA SER A 697 31.71 -2.09 0.23
C SER A 697 32.73 -2.35 -0.88
N ALA A 698 32.30 -2.51 -2.13
CA ALA A 698 33.16 -2.65 -3.31
C ALA A 698 33.11 -1.44 -4.27
N SER A 699 32.25 -0.44 -4.03
CA SER A 699 32.07 0.71 -4.95
C SER A 699 32.91 1.95 -4.62
N SER A 700 33.62 2.00 -3.49
CA SER A 700 34.38 3.18 -3.06
C SER A 700 35.84 3.24 -3.52
N LEU A 701 36.26 2.41 -4.49
CA LEU A 701 37.63 2.41 -5.04
C LEU A 701 37.75 2.77 -6.53
N SER A 702 36.67 3.22 -7.20
CA SER A 702 36.72 3.57 -8.62
C SER A 702 36.53 5.05 -8.95
N ALA A 703 36.48 5.94 -7.95
CA ALA A 703 36.28 7.37 -8.16
C ALA A 703 37.59 8.18 -7.99
N GLU A 704 38.69 7.77 -8.63
CA GLU A 704 39.88 8.61 -8.80
C GLU A 704 40.76 8.10 -9.96
N SER A 705 40.38 8.51 -11.19
CA SER A 705 41.15 8.58 -12.45
C SER A 705 40.10 8.52 -13.57
N THR A 706 39.97 9.42 -14.55
CA THR A 706 40.89 10.31 -15.24
C THR A 706 40.01 11.32 -15.98
N ILE A 707 40.16 12.63 -15.73
CA ILE A 707 39.77 13.65 -16.71
C ILE A 707 40.89 14.70 -16.73
N SER A 708 41.74 14.62 -17.75
CA SER A 708 42.60 15.72 -18.17
C SER A 708 42.28 15.99 -19.64
N PRO A 709 41.83 17.19 -20.03
CA PRO A 709 41.55 17.50 -21.42
C PRO A 709 42.81 18.05 -22.09
N GLN A 710 43.43 17.25 -22.97
CA GLN A 710 44.40 17.77 -23.93
C GLN A 710 43.68 18.27 -25.18
N ASN A 711 43.64 19.60 -25.31
CA ASN A 711 43.41 20.30 -26.57
C ASN A 711 44.64 20.12 -27.49
N GLN A 712 44.44 19.65 -28.72
CA GLN A 712 45.33 19.96 -29.85
C GLN A 712 44.50 20.18 -31.12
N TYR A 713 44.45 21.44 -31.55
CA TYR A 713 44.23 21.82 -32.95
C TYR A 713 45.60 22.03 -33.62
N ARG A 714 45.82 21.34 -34.74
CA ARG A 714 46.61 21.71 -35.93
C ARG A 714 45.75 21.15 -37.07
N ILE A 715 45.23 21.91 -38.02
CA ILE A 715 45.81 22.94 -38.91
C ILE A 715 44.87 24.13 -38.99
#